data_AF-A0AAV9UIZ3-F1
#
_entry.id   AF-A0AAV9UIZ3-F1
#
_cell.length_a   1.000
_cell.length_b   1.000
_cell.length_c   1.000
_cell.angle_alpha   90.00
_cell.angle_beta   90.00
_cell.angle_gamma   90.00
#
_symmetry.space_group_name_H-M   'P 1'
#
loop_
_entity.id
_entity.type
_entity.pdbx_description
1 polymer ?
#
loop_
_entity_poly.entity_id
_entity_poly.type
_entity_poly.pdbx_seq_one_letter_code
_entity_poly.pdbx_strand_id
1 'polypeptide(L)'
;MSASTPASLAVLLKSLSLEDAHDHEEILRTANNILKSNPDPQTLRTRIVALIKLERYDEAIKSLEQTNGSAGLELEHAYCLYKQGDLQGALSISPDGATTERRQRALKHLQAQAHYRGEDSQSAINLYEELSKLPSLVENEEYDLRVNLGASEAQLSFIGTDALRPRRRATAEDLQQYETAFNAACVAVARGDLNAALMLLRTSKKICSSMEGVSEQDIKAELAPLIAQELYVLIKLGKLEEAIELYKTSDILETNDEAVKLIASANCYLASRAPNPHIGLRVLETIKKRPQGSQKPFAFQSDILDQNEAALALQTGKENEALALGRKLKARNPNDYTVSSIVASIELQTSESTTAKSIAKTLKDAAGRKLGSTTDIGIAFINVQNYLKENNVTSAVAVIETLLKELENEPEKRYMPGLVGVVASLYTLQGRKQKVKAELESASIYWRSATNPDPAILLATGTAGLASANLQDRTTAASIFESLVGSNPTPLSNAGYIASHPAEDMPSKIAQLTPIPTLLKGISIDNLLSAGVATPPTKKRPLEPASTKTQVKPRKKRKIRLPKGGIDPTKKPDPERWLPLRDRSTYKPKGKKDKKKARDLTQGGIVADKDGDTEMIGGNTVTKVAPQASAAAKNKGKKKGGKRK
;
A
#
# COMPACT_ATOMS: atom_id res chain seq x y z
N MET A 1 17.29 30.85 -37.01
CA MET A 1 18.15 30.22 -35.99
C MET A 1 17.30 29.11 -35.37
N SER A 2 17.82 27.89 -35.29
CA SER A 2 17.03 26.67 -35.12
C SER A 2 16.64 26.35 -33.66
N ALA A 3 15.44 25.80 -33.49
CA ALA A 3 14.90 25.32 -32.22
C ALA A 3 15.79 24.25 -31.55
N SER A 4 15.87 24.28 -30.22
CA SER A 4 16.57 23.30 -29.40
C SER A 4 15.70 22.08 -29.12
N THR A 5 16.08 20.96 -29.73
CA THR A 5 15.71 19.58 -29.30
C THR A 5 17.02 18.86 -28.95
N PRO A 6 17.06 17.88 -28.02
CA PRO A 6 18.31 17.32 -27.48
C PRO A 6 19.25 16.80 -28.57
N ALA A 7 20.38 17.50 -28.76
CA ALA A 7 21.00 17.58 -30.08
C ALA A 7 22.24 16.68 -30.24
N SER A 8 23.05 16.42 -29.20
CA SER A 8 24.39 15.86 -29.38
C SER A 8 24.40 14.55 -30.18
N LEU A 9 23.71 13.51 -29.71
CA LEU A 9 23.66 12.21 -30.40
C LEU A 9 22.85 12.30 -31.70
N ALA A 10 21.79 13.10 -31.74
CA ALA A 10 20.96 13.26 -32.94
C ALA A 10 21.75 13.93 -34.08
N VAL A 11 22.55 14.96 -33.80
CA VAL A 11 23.42 15.68 -34.74
C VAL A 11 24.66 14.85 -35.10
N LEU A 12 25.23 14.12 -34.14
CA LEU A 12 26.28 13.13 -34.42
C LEU A 12 25.77 12.09 -35.43
N LEU A 13 24.58 11.51 -35.22
CA LEU A 13 23.91 10.61 -36.16
C LEU A 13 23.52 11.31 -37.48
N LYS A 14 23.13 12.60 -37.44
CA LYS A 14 22.77 13.39 -38.63
C LYS A 14 23.96 13.57 -39.57
N SER A 15 25.17 13.68 -39.04
CA SER A 15 26.40 13.73 -39.82
C SER A 15 26.87 12.38 -40.41
N LEU A 16 26.09 11.30 -40.23
CA LEU A 16 26.37 9.97 -40.80
C LEU A 16 25.49 9.65 -42.02
N SER A 17 24.62 10.56 -42.46
CA SER A 17 23.71 10.39 -43.60
C SER A 17 23.93 11.43 -44.71
N LEU A 18 23.65 11.02 -45.96
CA LEU A 18 23.41 11.91 -47.09
C LEU A 18 22.18 12.81 -46.81
N GLU A 19 22.11 13.95 -47.50
CA GLU A 19 21.27 15.12 -47.22
C GLU A 19 19.79 14.86 -46.84
N ASP A 20 19.27 15.69 -45.93
CA ASP A 20 17.93 15.68 -45.28
C ASP A 20 16.70 15.69 -46.24
N ALA A 21 16.90 15.63 -47.56
CA ALA A 21 15.86 15.84 -48.58
C ALA A 21 15.28 14.56 -49.21
N HIS A 22 15.69 13.37 -48.74
CA HIS A 22 15.34 12.08 -49.38
C HIS A 22 14.40 11.22 -48.53
N ASP A 23 13.41 10.60 -49.20
CA ASP A 23 12.56 9.56 -48.61
C ASP A 23 13.43 8.38 -48.15
N HIS A 24 13.50 8.17 -46.83
CA HIS A 24 14.31 7.11 -46.23
C HIS A 24 13.81 5.70 -46.60
N GLU A 25 12.52 5.53 -46.94
CA GLU A 25 12.00 4.24 -47.43
C GLU A 25 12.46 3.97 -48.88
N GLU A 26 12.61 5.01 -49.72
CA GLU A 26 13.23 4.87 -51.04
C GLU A 26 14.74 4.60 -50.95
N ILE A 27 15.46 5.27 -50.03
CA ILE A 27 16.87 4.95 -49.74
C ILE A 27 17.00 3.49 -49.31
N LEU A 28 16.16 3.03 -48.38
CA LEU A 28 16.13 1.65 -47.91
C LEU A 28 15.86 0.66 -49.04
N ARG A 29 14.84 0.92 -49.88
CA ARG A 29 14.51 0.11 -51.06
C ARG A 29 15.69 0.00 -52.03
N THR A 30 16.38 1.10 -52.27
CA THR A 30 17.51 1.18 -53.20
C THR A 30 18.73 0.44 -52.66
N ALA A 31 19.10 0.68 -51.41
CA ALA A 31 20.19 -0.06 -50.74
C ALA A 31 19.90 -1.57 -50.67
N ASN A 32 18.64 -1.96 -50.41
CA ASN A 32 18.21 -3.36 -50.44
C ASN A 32 18.33 -4.03 -51.82
N ASN A 33 18.20 -3.27 -52.92
CA ASN A 33 18.40 -3.80 -54.26
C ASN A 33 19.88 -3.91 -54.62
N ILE A 34 20.71 -2.93 -54.26
CA ILE A 34 22.15 -2.96 -54.47
C ILE A 34 22.77 -4.15 -53.71
N LEU A 35 22.42 -4.34 -52.43
CA LEU A 35 22.95 -5.42 -51.58
C LEU A 35 22.61 -6.84 -52.07
N LYS A 36 21.56 -7.03 -52.90
CA LYS A 36 21.30 -8.32 -53.56
C LYS A 36 22.32 -8.65 -54.65
N SER A 37 22.90 -7.62 -55.26
CA SER A 37 23.85 -7.74 -56.38
C SER A 37 25.32 -7.57 -55.96
N ASN A 38 25.59 -6.78 -54.93
CA ASN A 38 26.93 -6.50 -54.44
C ASN A 38 26.93 -6.19 -52.93
N PRO A 39 27.57 -7.02 -52.08
CA PRO A 39 27.67 -6.77 -50.64
C PRO A 39 28.76 -5.71 -50.34
N ASP A 40 28.44 -4.45 -50.60
CA ASP A 40 29.30 -3.30 -50.31
C ASP A 40 29.10 -2.77 -48.85
N PRO A 41 30.16 -2.62 -48.04
CA PRO A 41 30.08 -2.08 -46.68
C PRO A 41 29.46 -0.69 -46.56
N GLN A 42 29.67 0.20 -47.54
CA GLN A 42 29.10 1.55 -47.49
C GLN A 42 27.58 1.52 -47.74
N THR A 43 27.13 0.71 -48.69
CA THR A 43 25.71 0.45 -48.96
C THR A 43 25.02 -0.21 -47.76
N LEU A 44 25.69 -1.13 -47.06
CA LEU A 44 25.20 -1.71 -45.80
C LEU A 44 24.99 -0.62 -44.76
N ARG A 45 25.97 0.27 -44.57
CA ARG A 45 25.85 1.42 -43.66
C ARG A 45 24.69 2.34 -44.01
N THR A 46 24.51 2.68 -45.29
CA THR A 46 23.36 3.47 -45.77
C THR A 46 22.03 2.79 -45.45
N ARG A 47 21.91 1.47 -45.63
CA ARG A 47 20.73 0.70 -45.22
C ARG A 47 20.48 0.77 -43.71
N ILE A 48 21.50 0.58 -42.88
CA ILE A 48 21.36 0.62 -41.42
C ILE A 48 20.93 2.02 -40.94
N VAL A 49 21.53 3.08 -41.48
CA VAL A 49 21.16 4.46 -41.14
C VAL A 49 19.72 4.78 -41.60
N ALA A 50 19.30 4.31 -42.78
CA ALA A 50 17.91 4.45 -43.23
C ALA A 50 16.92 3.72 -42.29
N LEU A 51 17.23 2.48 -41.88
CA LEU A 51 16.42 1.74 -40.90
C LEU A 51 16.33 2.46 -39.54
N ILE A 52 17.43 3.06 -39.08
CA ILE A 52 17.46 3.87 -37.85
C ILE A 52 16.57 5.11 -37.98
N LYS A 53 16.62 5.81 -39.13
CA LYS A 53 15.80 7.01 -39.40
C LYS A 53 14.32 6.70 -39.57
N LEU A 54 13.98 5.48 -39.98
CA LEU A 54 12.62 4.93 -40.04
C LEU A 54 12.16 4.28 -38.71
N GLU A 55 12.97 4.37 -37.65
CA GLU A 55 12.75 3.72 -36.34
C GLU A 55 12.61 2.18 -36.38
N ARG A 56 13.05 1.54 -37.46
CA ARG A 56 12.99 0.08 -37.70
C ARG A 56 14.19 -0.64 -37.07
N TYR A 57 14.41 -0.39 -35.78
CA TYR A 57 15.62 -0.84 -35.04
C TYR A 57 15.78 -2.37 -35.01
N ASP A 58 14.68 -3.15 -34.96
CA ASP A 58 14.72 -4.62 -35.01
C ASP A 58 15.31 -5.17 -36.31
N GLU A 59 15.01 -4.52 -37.43
CA GLU A 59 15.54 -4.90 -38.74
C GLU A 59 17.01 -4.48 -38.89
N ALA A 60 17.40 -3.35 -38.28
CA ALA A 60 18.80 -2.92 -38.22
C ALA A 60 19.66 -3.92 -37.42
N ILE A 61 19.22 -4.33 -36.22
CA ILE A 61 19.93 -5.33 -35.38
C ILE A 61 20.11 -6.64 -36.13
N LYS A 62 19.01 -7.23 -36.66
CA LYS A 62 19.08 -8.47 -37.44
C LYS A 62 20.02 -8.37 -38.64
N SER A 63 20.05 -7.20 -39.29
CA SER A 63 20.92 -6.94 -40.44
C SER A 63 22.40 -6.81 -40.06
N LEU A 64 22.72 -6.40 -38.83
CA LEU A 64 24.08 -6.30 -38.30
C LEU A 64 24.60 -7.66 -37.79
N GLU A 65 23.73 -8.43 -37.12
CA GLU A 65 24.03 -9.79 -36.66
C GLU A 65 24.34 -10.74 -37.82
N GLN A 66 23.56 -10.66 -38.91
CA GLN A 66 23.74 -11.50 -40.10
C GLN A 66 25.07 -11.27 -40.84
N THR A 67 25.71 -10.11 -40.67
CA THR A 67 26.98 -9.77 -41.32
C THR A 67 28.22 -10.14 -40.50
N ASN A 68 28.08 -10.91 -39.41
CA ASN A 68 29.18 -11.39 -38.57
C ASN A 68 30.10 -10.28 -38.01
N GLY A 69 29.57 -9.08 -37.79
CA GLY A 69 30.30 -8.02 -37.11
C GLY A 69 29.66 -6.64 -37.25
N SER A 70 29.62 -5.89 -36.15
CA SER A 70 29.34 -4.46 -36.15
C SER A 70 30.57 -3.61 -36.50
N ALA A 71 31.54 -4.17 -37.25
CA ALA A 71 32.83 -3.54 -37.50
C ALA A 71 32.67 -2.26 -38.35
N GLY A 72 33.00 -1.11 -37.77
CA GLY A 72 32.74 0.21 -38.34
C GLY A 72 31.28 0.66 -38.28
N LEU A 73 30.42 -0.04 -37.54
CA LEU A 73 28.99 0.24 -37.28
C LEU A 73 28.64 0.07 -35.79
N GLU A 74 29.64 0.18 -34.90
CA GLU A 74 29.49 -0.08 -33.46
C GLU A 74 28.50 0.88 -32.79
N LEU A 75 28.57 2.17 -33.17
CA LEU A 75 27.66 3.21 -32.69
C LEU A 75 26.22 2.96 -33.16
N GLU A 76 26.06 2.65 -34.44
CA GLU A 76 24.78 2.34 -35.06
C GLU A 76 24.15 1.07 -34.42
N HIS A 77 24.95 0.05 -34.12
CA HIS A 77 24.51 -1.16 -33.43
C HIS A 77 24.09 -0.89 -31.98
N ALA A 78 24.95 -0.24 -31.19
CA ALA A 78 24.66 0.11 -29.80
C ALA A 78 23.41 0.99 -29.70
N TYR A 79 23.21 1.91 -30.64
CA TYR A 79 22.04 2.79 -30.67
C TYR A 79 20.73 2.00 -30.87
N CYS A 80 20.73 1.02 -31.77
CA CYS A 80 19.56 0.17 -31.98
C CYS A 80 19.24 -0.69 -30.74
N LEU A 81 20.26 -1.27 -30.10
CA LEU A 81 20.10 -2.04 -28.86
C LEU A 81 19.52 -1.16 -27.74
N TYR A 82 20.08 0.04 -27.55
CA TYR A 82 19.57 1.04 -26.59
C TYR A 82 18.10 1.41 -26.86
N LYS A 83 17.74 1.67 -28.12
CA LYS A 83 16.36 2.02 -28.52
C LYS A 83 15.36 0.89 -28.28
N GLN A 84 15.77 -0.37 -28.50
CA GLN A 84 14.96 -1.55 -28.13
C GLN A 84 14.91 -1.80 -26.61
N GLY A 85 15.77 -1.14 -25.84
CA GLY A 85 15.85 -1.30 -24.39
C GLY A 85 16.75 -2.45 -23.93
N ASP A 86 17.55 -3.04 -24.83
CA ASP A 86 18.68 -3.89 -24.43
C ASP A 86 19.87 -3.01 -24.02
N LEU A 87 19.78 -2.50 -22.80
CA LEU A 87 20.82 -1.64 -22.23
C LEU A 87 22.12 -2.40 -21.99
N GLN A 88 22.06 -3.70 -21.69
CA GLN A 88 23.26 -4.51 -21.45
C GLN A 88 23.99 -4.82 -22.75
N GLY A 89 23.26 -5.16 -23.82
CA GLY A 89 23.82 -5.23 -25.18
C GLY A 89 24.46 -3.92 -25.61
N ALA A 90 23.77 -2.78 -25.43
CA ALA A 90 24.32 -1.46 -25.76
C ALA A 90 25.60 -1.12 -24.96
N LEU A 91 25.63 -1.42 -23.65
CA LEU A 91 26.80 -1.20 -22.79
C LEU A 91 27.98 -2.15 -23.10
N SER A 92 27.71 -3.35 -23.63
CA SER A 92 28.75 -4.33 -23.98
C SER A 92 29.63 -3.90 -25.17
N ILE A 93 29.17 -2.95 -25.97
CA ILE A 93 29.92 -2.41 -27.12
C ILE A 93 30.93 -1.38 -26.62
N SER A 94 32.22 -1.72 -26.71
CA SER A 94 33.31 -0.89 -26.22
C SER A 94 33.52 0.37 -27.06
N PRO A 95 33.67 1.57 -26.45
CA PRO A 95 34.01 2.79 -27.18
C PRO A 95 35.42 2.71 -27.80
N ASP A 96 36.34 1.96 -27.21
CA ASP A 96 37.74 1.89 -27.62
C ASP A 96 37.96 1.07 -28.91
N GLY A 97 36.94 0.34 -29.37
CA GLY A 97 36.93 -0.29 -30.69
C GLY A 97 36.62 0.68 -31.84
N ALA A 98 36.21 1.91 -31.55
CA ALA A 98 35.75 2.85 -32.55
C ALA A 98 36.89 3.42 -33.42
N THR A 99 36.66 3.46 -34.74
CA THR A 99 37.66 3.88 -35.73
C THR A 99 38.02 5.38 -35.70
N THR A 100 37.31 6.21 -34.93
CA THR A 100 37.55 7.66 -34.83
C THR A 100 37.20 8.18 -33.44
N GLU A 101 37.91 9.21 -32.98
CA GLU A 101 37.64 9.91 -31.70
C GLU A 101 36.17 10.38 -31.61
N ARG A 102 35.62 10.91 -32.71
CA ARG A 102 34.21 11.34 -32.77
C ARG A 102 33.23 10.19 -32.52
N ARG A 103 33.51 8.98 -33.02
CA ARG A 103 32.71 7.78 -32.75
C ARG A 103 32.92 7.23 -31.34
N GLN A 104 34.16 7.26 -30.82
CA GLN A 104 34.45 6.90 -29.43
C GLN A 104 33.69 7.82 -28.45
N ARG A 105 33.68 9.14 -28.70
CA ARG A 105 32.91 10.11 -27.92
C ARG A 105 31.39 9.89 -28.03
N ALA A 106 30.89 9.63 -29.24
CA ALA A 106 29.47 9.29 -29.45
C ALA A 106 29.04 8.01 -28.71
N LEU A 107 29.89 6.98 -28.69
CA LEU A 107 29.66 5.76 -27.89
C LEU A 107 29.67 6.05 -26.39
N LYS A 108 30.58 6.89 -25.89
CA LYS A 108 30.57 7.32 -24.48
C LYS A 108 29.29 8.08 -24.09
N HIS A 109 28.78 8.97 -24.94
CA HIS A 109 27.46 9.60 -24.74
C HIS A 109 26.34 8.58 -24.66
N LEU A 110 26.33 7.60 -25.57
CA LEU A 110 25.32 6.55 -25.61
C LEU A 110 25.41 5.62 -24.38
N GLN A 111 26.62 5.27 -23.92
CA GLN A 111 26.82 4.54 -22.68
C GLN A 111 26.31 5.32 -21.48
N ALA A 112 26.56 6.63 -21.39
CA ALA A 112 26.02 7.48 -20.32
C ALA A 112 24.47 7.51 -20.34
N GLN A 113 23.86 7.60 -21.54
CA GLN A 113 22.41 7.50 -21.72
C GLN A 113 21.86 6.11 -21.34
N ALA A 114 22.62 5.02 -21.61
CA ALA A 114 22.26 3.66 -21.23
C ALA A 114 22.36 3.43 -19.71
N HIS A 115 23.41 3.93 -19.04
CA HIS A 115 23.53 3.91 -17.58
C HIS A 115 22.41 4.73 -16.92
N TYR A 116 22.14 5.94 -17.40
CA TYR A 116 21.01 6.76 -16.92
C TYR A 116 19.68 6.02 -17.09
N ARG A 117 19.46 5.41 -18.26
CA ARG A 117 18.23 4.65 -18.53
C ARG A 117 18.12 3.37 -17.68
N GLY A 118 19.24 2.77 -17.33
CA GLY A 118 19.37 1.60 -16.45
C GLY A 118 19.39 1.92 -14.95
N GLU A 119 19.18 3.19 -14.57
CA GLU A 119 19.17 3.69 -13.19
C GLU A 119 20.53 3.57 -12.46
N ASP A 120 21.62 3.40 -13.21
CA ASP A 120 22.98 3.55 -12.72
C ASP A 120 23.42 5.02 -12.86
N SER A 121 22.78 5.90 -12.09
CA SER A 121 22.99 7.35 -12.18
C SER A 121 24.44 7.74 -11.91
N GLN A 122 25.16 7.00 -11.07
CA GLN A 122 26.54 7.36 -10.72
C GLN A 122 27.51 7.09 -11.87
N SER A 123 27.37 5.98 -12.60
CA SER A 123 28.17 5.76 -13.82
C SER A 123 27.82 6.74 -14.93
N ALA A 124 26.53 7.09 -15.09
CA ALA A 124 26.11 8.12 -16.04
C ALA A 124 26.73 9.49 -15.71
N ILE A 125 26.69 9.92 -14.44
CA ILE A 125 27.32 11.16 -13.98
C ILE A 125 28.83 11.13 -14.24
N ASN A 126 29.53 10.04 -13.90
CA ASN A 126 30.97 9.92 -14.12
C ASN A 126 31.33 10.10 -15.61
N LEU A 127 30.58 9.49 -16.53
CA LEU A 127 30.79 9.61 -17.97
C LEU A 127 30.49 11.03 -18.48
N TYR A 128 29.41 11.66 -18.03
CA TYR A 128 29.11 13.05 -18.40
C TYR A 128 30.15 14.04 -17.84
N GLU A 129 30.66 13.84 -16.62
CA GLU A 129 31.75 14.61 -16.05
C GLU A 129 33.09 14.40 -16.79
N GLU A 130 33.36 13.20 -17.31
CA GLU A 130 34.51 12.93 -18.17
C GLU A 130 34.38 13.66 -19.52
N LEU A 131 33.24 13.50 -20.19
CA LEU A 131 32.95 14.13 -21.48
C LEU A 131 33.01 15.66 -21.42
N SER A 132 32.59 16.26 -20.30
CA SER A 132 32.59 17.71 -20.06
C SER A 132 33.98 18.31 -19.80
N LYS A 133 35.00 17.48 -19.51
CA LYS A 133 36.40 17.94 -19.35
C LYS A 133 37.15 18.02 -20.69
N LEU A 134 36.57 17.47 -21.74
CA LEU A 134 37.16 17.40 -23.08
C LEU A 134 36.51 18.47 -23.99
N PRO A 135 37.25 19.04 -24.96
CA PRO A 135 36.69 19.99 -25.92
C PRO A 135 35.48 19.42 -26.67
N SER A 136 34.49 20.28 -26.92
CA SER A 136 33.29 19.89 -27.67
C SER A 136 33.63 19.55 -29.12
N LEU A 137 33.14 18.40 -29.62
CA LEU A 137 33.33 17.95 -31.01
C LEU A 137 32.14 18.30 -31.92
N VAL A 138 31.11 18.95 -31.36
CA VAL A 138 29.87 19.34 -32.04
C VAL A 138 29.32 20.62 -31.41
N GLU A 139 28.58 21.40 -32.19
CA GLU A 139 27.87 22.58 -31.71
C GLU A 139 26.90 22.21 -30.57
N ASN A 140 26.79 23.07 -29.56
CA ASN A 140 25.93 22.91 -28.37
C ASN A 140 26.17 21.68 -27.47
N GLU A 141 27.20 20.86 -27.73
CA GLU A 141 27.46 19.64 -26.95
C GLU A 141 27.69 19.90 -25.45
N GLU A 142 28.34 21.00 -25.08
CA GLU A 142 28.56 21.37 -23.66
C GLU A 142 27.23 21.58 -22.92
N TYR A 143 26.24 22.16 -23.60
CA TYR A 143 24.92 22.38 -23.06
C TYR A 143 24.11 21.08 -22.96
N ASP A 144 24.15 20.21 -23.97
CA ASP A 144 23.55 18.87 -23.90
C ASP A 144 24.16 18.05 -22.74
N LEU A 145 25.49 18.11 -22.56
CA LEU A 145 26.18 17.47 -21.44
C LEU A 145 25.69 18.01 -20.09
N ARG A 146 25.53 19.33 -19.97
CA ARG A 146 25.00 19.98 -18.75
C ARG A 146 23.57 19.56 -18.42
N VAL A 147 22.69 19.49 -19.43
CA VAL A 147 21.30 19.03 -19.27
C VAL A 147 21.28 17.56 -18.83
N ASN A 148 22.01 16.68 -19.51
CA ASN A 148 22.03 15.25 -19.20
C ASN A 148 22.68 14.92 -17.84
N LEU A 149 23.73 15.66 -17.46
CA LEU A 149 24.34 15.59 -16.14
C LEU A 149 23.32 15.99 -15.07
N GLY A 150 22.63 17.13 -15.22
CA GLY A 150 21.61 17.59 -14.28
C GLY A 150 20.43 16.63 -14.13
N ALA A 151 20.00 15.99 -15.23
CA ALA A 151 18.97 14.94 -15.19
C ALA A 151 19.44 13.69 -14.43
N SER A 152 20.72 13.31 -14.58
CA SER A 152 21.33 12.19 -13.87
C SER A 152 21.53 12.50 -12.38
N GLU A 153 21.87 13.73 -12.02
CA GLU A 153 21.89 14.19 -10.62
C GLU A 153 20.50 14.18 -9.99
N ALA A 154 19.46 14.62 -10.72
CA ALA A 154 18.07 14.56 -10.26
C ALA A 154 17.62 13.11 -9.99
N GLN A 155 17.97 12.17 -10.88
CA GLN A 155 17.70 10.74 -10.68
C GLN A 155 18.40 10.19 -9.43
N LEU A 156 19.67 10.55 -9.21
CA LEU A 156 20.42 10.16 -8.00
C LEU A 156 19.77 10.69 -6.71
N SER A 157 19.22 11.92 -6.74
CA SER A 157 18.43 12.48 -5.63
C SER A 157 17.11 11.73 -5.41
N PHE A 158 16.40 11.33 -6.48
CA PHE A 158 15.14 10.56 -6.35
C PHE A 158 15.36 9.17 -5.75
N ILE A 159 16.49 8.53 -6.04
CA ILE A 159 16.90 7.24 -5.45
C ILE A 159 17.37 7.42 -3.98
N GLY A 160 17.68 8.66 -3.56
CA GLY A 160 18.09 9.00 -2.19
C GLY A 160 19.56 8.67 -1.87
N THR A 161 20.37 8.43 -2.89
CA THR A 161 21.81 8.14 -2.79
C THR A 161 22.69 9.39 -2.91
N ASP A 162 22.11 10.57 -3.10
CA ASP A 162 22.82 11.85 -3.16
C ASP A 162 23.20 12.44 -1.78
N ALA A 163 22.96 11.72 -0.68
CA ALA A 163 23.04 12.23 0.69
C ALA A 163 24.40 12.85 1.11
N LEU A 164 25.49 12.53 0.39
CA LEU A 164 26.83 13.11 0.58
C LEU A 164 27.14 14.29 -0.36
N ARG A 165 26.35 14.52 -1.42
CA ARG A 165 26.51 15.67 -2.31
C ARG A 165 26.04 16.95 -1.58
N PRO A 166 26.76 18.08 -1.70
CA PRO A 166 26.29 19.36 -1.18
C PRO A 166 24.91 19.72 -1.72
N ARG A 167 24.07 20.37 -0.90
CA ARG A 167 22.81 20.98 -1.35
C ARG A 167 23.09 22.21 -2.22
N ARG A 168 23.52 21.98 -3.47
CA ARG A 168 23.64 23.01 -4.50
C ARG A 168 22.25 23.64 -4.71
N ARG A 169 22.19 24.97 -4.58
CA ARG A 169 21.05 25.78 -5.05
C ARG A 169 21.20 25.98 -6.56
N ALA A 170 20.10 26.16 -7.27
CA ALA A 170 20.13 26.55 -8.68
C ALA A 170 21.00 27.82 -8.85
N THR A 171 21.95 27.78 -9.79
CA THR A 171 22.81 28.91 -10.13
C THR A 171 22.09 29.83 -11.13
N ALA A 172 22.66 31.02 -11.40
CA ALA A 172 22.14 31.89 -12.44
C ALA A 172 22.18 31.22 -13.83
N GLU A 173 23.20 30.39 -14.08
CA GLU A 173 23.36 29.60 -15.30
C GLU A 173 22.30 28.51 -15.44
N ASP A 174 21.95 27.84 -14.34
CA ASP A 174 20.88 26.83 -14.32
C ASP A 174 19.51 27.43 -14.72
N LEU A 175 19.33 28.75 -14.56
CA LEU A 175 18.11 29.50 -14.87
C LEU A 175 18.13 30.19 -16.26
N GLN A 176 19.16 29.97 -17.08
CA GLN A 176 19.20 30.53 -18.45
C GLN A 176 18.38 29.71 -19.45
N GLN A 177 18.21 28.41 -19.22
CA GLN A 177 17.50 27.49 -20.11
C GLN A 177 16.44 26.71 -19.34
N TYR A 178 15.37 26.30 -20.03
CA TYR A 178 14.21 25.71 -19.36
C TYR A 178 14.49 24.29 -18.84
N GLU A 179 15.31 23.49 -19.53
CA GLU A 179 15.65 22.12 -19.15
C GLU A 179 16.59 22.10 -17.94
N THR A 180 17.56 23.02 -17.87
CA THR A 180 18.42 23.14 -16.68
C THR A 180 17.62 23.62 -15.47
N ALA A 181 16.67 24.55 -15.67
CA ALA A 181 15.76 24.99 -14.60
C ALA A 181 14.78 23.86 -14.18
N PHE A 182 14.32 23.04 -15.13
CA PHE A 182 13.48 21.86 -14.88
C PHE A 182 14.23 20.78 -14.11
N ASN A 183 15.48 20.48 -14.47
CA ASN A 183 16.32 19.54 -13.73
C ASN A 183 16.61 20.04 -12.31
N ALA A 184 16.90 21.33 -12.13
CA ALA A 184 17.04 21.94 -10.82
C ALA A 184 15.74 21.86 -9.98
N ALA A 185 14.57 22.03 -10.62
CA ALA A 185 13.28 21.76 -9.97
C ALA A 185 13.14 20.29 -9.57
N CYS A 186 13.46 19.34 -10.44
CA CYS A 186 13.41 17.91 -10.14
C CYS A 186 14.30 17.51 -8.96
N VAL A 187 15.50 18.07 -8.85
CA VAL A 187 16.37 17.93 -7.66
C VAL A 187 15.68 18.48 -6.39
N ALA A 188 15.04 19.65 -6.48
CA ALA A 188 14.29 20.22 -5.35
C ALA A 188 13.08 19.36 -4.94
N VAL A 189 12.35 18.79 -5.92
CA VAL A 189 11.26 17.82 -5.67
C VAL A 189 11.77 16.59 -4.96
N ALA A 190 12.83 15.97 -5.46
CA ALA A 190 13.43 14.77 -4.87
C ALA A 190 13.89 14.99 -3.41
N ARG A 191 14.41 16.19 -3.12
CA ARG A 191 14.84 16.60 -1.77
C ARG A 191 13.72 17.10 -0.86
N GLY A 192 12.48 17.16 -1.34
CA GLY A 192 11.31 17.62 -0.59
C GLY A 192 11.17 19.14 -0.43
N ASP A 193 11.99 19.95 -1.10
CA ASP A 193 11.84 21.41 -1.14
C ASP A 193 10.82 21.81 -2.22
N LEU A 194 9.56 21.49 -1.92
CA LEU A 194 8.43 21.64 -2.83
C LEU A 194 8.15 23.12 -3.18
N ASN A 195 8.46 24.06 -2.29
CA ASN A 195 8.28 25.49 -2.56
C ASN A 195 9.35 26.02 -3.53
N ALA A 196 10.62 25.63 -3.35
CA ALA A 196 11.66 25.95 -4.32
C ALA A 196 11.38 25.29 -5.68
N ALA A 197 10.95 24.02 -5.68
CA ALA A 197 10.54 23.30 -6.89
C ALA A 197 9.42 24.03 -7.65
N LEU A 198 8.37 24.50 -6.95
CA LEU A 198 7.27 25.23 -7.59
C LEU A 198 7.74 26.53 -8.25
N MET A 199 8.62 27.29 -7.61
CA MET A 199 9.20 28.50 -8.22
C MET A 199 10.07 28.17 -9.44
N LEU A 200 10.92 27.14 -9.35
CA LEU A 200 11.80 26.72 -10.45
C LEU A 200 11.00 26.21 -11.66
N LEU A 201 9.92 25.45 -11.45
CA LEU A 201 9.02 25.01 -12.52
C LEU A 201 8.32 26.17 -13.22
N ARG A 202 7.88 27.19 -12.47
CA ARG A 202 7.28 28.40 -13.05
C ARG A 202 8.28 29.21 -13.86
N THR A 203 9.53 29.31 -13.41
CA THR A 203 10.62 29.93 -14.17
C THR A 203 10.92 29.13 -15.45
N SER A 204 11.06 27.81 -15.35
CA SER A 204 11.27 26.92 -16.49
C SER A 204 10.15 27.06 -17.54
N LYS A 205 8.88 27.01 -17.12
CA LYS A 205 7.72 27.26 -18.00
C LYS A 205 7.78 28.63 -18.66
N LYS A 206 8.11 29.69 -17.91
CA LYS A 206 8.22 31.04 -18.45
C LYS A 206 9.30 31.13 -19.55
N ILE A 207 10.45 30.50 -19.35
CA ILE A 207 11.54 30.44 -20.34
C ILE A 207 11.05 29.71 -21.60
N CYS A 208 10.49 28.50 -21.45
CA CYS A 208 9.94 27.70 -22.54
C CYS A 208 8.87 28.45 -23.36
N SER A 209 7.91 29.11 -22.68
CA SER A 209 6.88 29.93 -23.34
C SER A 209 7.41 31.20 -24.02
N SER A 210 8.67 31.59 -23.77
CA SER A 210 9.30 32.78 -24.35
C SER A 210 10.29 32.47 -25.50
N MET A 211 10.31 31.23 -25.98
CA MET A 211 11.22 30.82 -27.05
C MET A 211 10.84 31.41 -28.41
N GLU A 212 11.76 32.17 -29.00
CA GLU A 212 11.61 32.73 -30.34
C GLU A 212 11.99 31.71 -31.43
N GLY A 213 11.27 31.70 -32.55
CA GLY A 213 11.57 30.86 -33.71
C GLY A 213 11.16 29.39 -33.59
N VAL A 214 10.42 29.03 -32.54
CA VAL A 214 9.83 27.70 -32.31
C VAL A 214 8.33 27.75 -32.64
N SER A 215 7.73 26.66 -33.14
CA SER A 215 6.28 26.66 -33.43
C SER A 215 5.45 26.58 -32.14
N GLU A 216 4.22 27.10 -32.15
CA GLU A 216 3.31 26.99 -31.01
C GLU A 216 3.04 25.53 -30.62
N GLN A 217 3.04 24.61 -31.60
CA GLN A 217 2.82 23.19 -31.37
C GLN A 217 4.01 22.53 -30.66
N ASP A 218 5.24 22.91 -31.01
CA ASP A 218 6.44 22.42 -30.34
C ASP A 218 6.55 23.01 -28.92
N ILE A 219 6.26 24.30 -28.74
CA ILE A 219 6.18 24.94 -27.40
C ILE A 219 5.13 24.22 -26.54
N LYS A 220 3.95 23.88 -27.08
CA LYS A 220 2.93 23.08 -26.37
C LYS A 220 3.45 21.70 -25.97
N ALA A 221 4.22 21.03 -26.84
CA ALA A 221 4.81 19.72 -26.57
C ALA A 221 5.82 19.80 -25.41
N GLU A 222 6.74 20.77 -25.44
CA GLU A 222 7.76 20.97 -24.38
C GLU A 222 7.16 21.46 -23.06
N LEU A 223 6.08 22.26 -23.08
CA LEU A 223 5.40 22.67 -21.84
C LEU A 223 4.66 21.52 -21.13
N ALA A 224 4.26 20.47 -21.84
CA ALA A 224 3.45 19.38 -21.28
C ALA A 224 4.11 18.66 -20.08
N PRO A 225 5.38 18.18 -20.15
CA PRO A 225 6.06 17.56 -18.99
C PRO A 225 6.27 18.55 -17.82
N LEU A 226 6.56 19.83 -18.11
CA LEU A 226 6.71 20.87 -17.09
C LEU A 226 5.41 21.09 -16.31
N ILE A 227 4.27 21.12 -17.00
CA ILE A 227 2.94 21.25 -16.41
C ILE A 227 2.58 19.99 -15.60
N ALA A 228 2.86 18.79 -16.10
CA ALA A 228 2.65 17.54 -15.35
C ALA A 228 3.42 17.52 -14.02
N GLN A 229 4.65 18.03 -14.02
CA GLN A 229 5.50 18.14 -12.83
C GLN A 229 5.03 19.25 -11.87
N GLU A 230 4.54 20.40 -12.38
CA GLU A 230 3.93 21.44 -11.55
C GLU A 230 2.66 20.94 -10.87
N LEU A 231 1.79 20.21 -11.58
CA LEU A 231 0.59 19.57 -11.02
C LEU A 231 0.95 18.66 -9.83
N TYR A 232 1.97 17.80 -9.98
CA TYR A 232 2.45 16.94 -8.90
C TYR A 232 2.91 17.75 -7.67
N VAL A 233 3.67 18.83 -7.89
CA VAL A 233 4.17 19.69 -6.79
C VAL A 233 3.03 20.42 -6.09
N LEU A 234 2.05 20.95 -6.82
CA LEU A 234 0.86 21.61 -6.24
C LEU A 234 0.05 20.64 -5.38
N ILE A 235 -0.16 19.41 -5.83
CA ILE A 235 -0.84 18.36 -5.05
C ILE A 235 -0.04 18.01 -3.79
N LYS A 236 1.28 17.87 -3.89
CA LYS A 236 2.15 17.59 -2.73
C LYS A 236 2.20 18.75 -1.72
N LEU A 237 1.96 19.99 -2.16
CA LEU A 237 1.80 21.17 -1.31
C LEU A 237 0.37 21.32 -0.74
N GLY A 238 -0.57 20.45 -1.09
CA GLY A 238 -1.98 20.56 -0.69
C GLY A 238 -2.77 21.66 -1.41
N LYS A 239 -2.21 22.27 -2.47
CA LYS A 239 -2.85 23.34 -3.24
C LYS A 239 -3.75 22.77 -4.34
N LEU A 240 -4.77 22.03 -3.91
CA LEU A 240 -5.59 21.18 -4.78
C LEU A 240 -6.37 22.00 -5.82
N GLU A 241 -6.91 23.15 -5.43
CA GLU A 241 -7.64 24.05 -6.33
C GLU A 241 -6.72 24.67 -7.40
N GLU A 242 -5.49 25.07 -7.04
CA GLU A 242 -4.49 25.59 -7.98
C GLU A 242 -4.05 24.50 -8.97
N ALA A 243 -3.94 23.24 -8.52
CA ALA A 243 -3.65 22.10 -9.39
C ALA A 243 -4.80 21.79 -10.37
N ILE A 244 -6.06 21.79 -9.90
CA ILE A 244 -7.22 21.56 -10.76
C ILE A 244 -7.34 22.66 -11.82
N GLU A 245 -7.09 23.92 -11.44
CA GLU A 245 -7.18 25.04 -12.38
C GLU A 245 -6.05 24.99 -13.42
N LEU A 246 -4.81 24.69 -13.01
CA LEU A 246 -3.70 24.46 -13.93
C LEU A 246 -4.00 23.32 -14.92
N TYR A 247 -4.61 22.23 -14.47
CA TYR A 247 -4.96 21.12 -15.36
C TYR A 247 -6.04 21.49 -16.39
N LYS A 248 -7.05 22.30 -16.00
CA LYS A 248 -8.11 22.76 -16.91
C LYS A 248 -7.66 23.82 -17.91
N THR A 249 -6.77 24.72 -17.47
CA THR A 249 -6.29 25.86 -18.28
C THR A 249 -5.07 25.50 -19.13
N SER A 250 -4.53 24.29 -18.97
CA SER A 250 -3.46 23.77 -19.83
C SER A 250 -3.99 22.86 -20.92
N ASP A 251 -3.44 23.03 -22.11
CA ASP A 251 -3.65 22.14 -23.27
C ASP A 251 -2.90 20.81 -23.11
N ILE A 252 -2.68 20.34 -21.87
CA ILE A 252 -1.88 19.15 -21.56
C ILE A 252 -2.50 17.85 -22.11
N LEU A 253 -3.79 17.86 -22.44
CA LEU A 253 -4.47 16.75 -23.11
C LEU A 253 -4.33 16.79 -24.65
N GLU A 254 -3.86 17.90 -25.23
CA GLU A 254 -3.63 18.06 -26.67
C GLU A 254 -2.28 17.54 -27.15
N THR A 255 -1.30 17.36 -26.25
CA THR A 255 0.06 16.86 -26.59
C THR A 255 0.03 15.53 -27.36
N ASN A 256 1.12 15.16 -28.04
CA ASN A 256 1.26 13.81 -28.59
C ASN A 256 1.85 12.81 -27.58
N ASP A 257 2.40 13.28 -26.45
CA ASP A 257 2.91 12.41 -25.38
C ASP A 257 1.78 11.85 -24.51
N GLU A 258 1.39 10.62 -24.80
CA GLU A 258 0.38 9.88 -24.06
C GLU A 258 0.78 9.54 -22.60
N ALA A 259 2.07 9.35 -22.32
CA ALA A 259 2.51 9.09 -20.94
C ALA A 259 2.28 10.33 -20.08
N VAL A 260 2.59 11.52 -20.61
CA VAL A 260 2.31 12.82 -19.97
C VAL A 260 0.80 13.01 -19.77
N LYS A 261 -0.06 12.73 -20.77
CA LYS A 261 -1.53 12.81 -20.60
C LYS A 261 -2.04 11.96 -19.44
N LEU A 262 -1.59 10.71 -19.37
CA LEU A 262 -2.07 9.77 -18.36
C LEU A 262 -1.55 10.13 -16.96
N ILE A 263 -0.29 10.58 -16.84
CA ILE A 263 0.27 11.10 -15.59
C ILE A 263 -0.48 12.36 -15.12
N ALA A 264 -0.72 13.31 -16.02
CA ALA A 264 -1.50 14.52 -15.72
C ALA A 264 -2.93 14.19 -15.27
N SER A 265 -3.59 13.24 -15.96
CA SER A 265 -4.92 12.75 -15.61
C SER A 265 -4.96 12.05 -14.24
N ALA A 266 -3.94 11.24 -13.92
CA ALA A 266 -3.80 10.60 -12.61
C ALA A 266 -3.57 11.62 -11.50
N ASN A 267 -2.76 12.65 -11.75
CA ASN A 267 -2.53 13.75 -10.82
C ASN A 267 -3.81 14.57 -10.61
N CYS A 268 -4.53 14.98 -11.67
CA CYS A 268 -5.80 15.70 -11.53
C CYS A 268 -6.87 14.86 -10.80
N TYR A 269 -6.89 13.54 -10.99
CA TYR A 269 -7.74 12.64 -10.21
C TYR A 269 -7.41 12.72 -8.70
N LEU A 270 -6.12 12.68 -8.33
CA LEU A 270 -5.67 12.80 -6.93
C LEU A 270 -5.91 14.20 -6.33
N ALA A 271 -6.04 15.24 -7.15
CA ALA A 271 -6.37 16.59 -6.70
C ALA A 271 -7.85 16.76 -6.31
N SER A 272 -8.74 15.84 -6.69
CA SER A 272 -10.16 15.94 -6.34
C SER A 272 -10.39 15.79 -4.82
N ARG A 273 -11.27 16.62 -4.25
CA ARG A 273 -11.66 16.57 -2.82
C ARG A 273 -12.35 15.26 -2.42
N ALA A 274 -13.00 14.58 -3.37
CA ALA A 274 -13.69 13.30 -3.16
C ALA A 274 -13.47 12.42 -4.41
N PRO A 275 -12.27 11.85 -4.57
CA PRO A 275 -11.91 11.11 -5.78
C PRO A 275 -12.61 9.74 -5.81
N ASN A 276 -13.18 9.36 -6.95
CA ASN A 276 -13.86 8.06 -7.11
C ASN A 276 -12.82 6.93 -7.35
N PRO A 277 -12.64 5.96 -6.42
CA PRO A 277 -11.58 4.95 -6.52
C PRO A 277 -11.58 4.13 -7.82
N HIS A 278 -12.76 3.87 -8.39
CA HIS A 278 -12.89 3.11 -9.63
C HIS A 278 -12.36 3.88 -10.85
N ILE A 279 -12.47 5.21 -10.86
CA ILE A 279 -11.92 6.06 -11.93
C ILE A 279 -10.39 6.07 -11.82
N GLY A 280 -9.85 6.28 -10.62
CA GLY A 280 -8.41 6.28 -10.38
C GLY A 280 -7.76 4.96 -10.79
N LEU A 281 -8.35 3.83 -10.38
CA LEU A 281 -7.83 2.51 -10.70
C LEU A 281 -7.76 2.28 -12.22
N ARG A 282 -8.83 2.62 -12.96
CA ARG A 282 -8.86 2.53 -14.42
C ARG A 282 -7.79 3.40 -15.10
N VAL A 283 -7.45 4.57 -14.55
CA VAL A 283 -6.38 5.42 -15.07
C VAL A 283 -5.01 4.76 -14.85
N LEU A 284 -4.72 4.23 -13.65
CA LEU A 284 -3.45 3.55 -13.37
C LEU A 284 -3.28 2.24 -14.18
N GLU A 285 -4.33 1.44 -14.29
CA GLU A 285 -4.37 0.25 -15.17
C GLU A 285 -4.08 0.61 -16.64
N THR A 286 -4.42 1.83 -17.07
CA THR A 286 -4.16 2.31 -18.44
C THR A 286 -2.70 2.77 -18.61
N ILE A 287 -2.12 3.47 -17.62
CA ILE A 287 -0.69 3.83 -17.62
C ILE A 287 0.18 2.59 -17.83
N LYS A 288 -0.11 1.49 -17.12
CA LYS A 288 0.68 0.25 -17.20
C LYS A 288 0.60 -0.49 -18.53
N LYS A 289 -0.40 -0.21 -19.37
CA LYS A 289 -0.55 -0.85 -20.69
C LYS A 289 0.32 -0.19 -21.77
N ARG A 290 0.78 1.05 -21.56
CA ARG A 290 1.48 1.85 -22.57
C ARG A 290 3.02 1.98 -22.50
N PRO A 291 3.79 1.40 -21.56
CA PRO A 291 5.24 1.63 -21.51
C PRO A 291 6.04 0.56 -22.29
N GLN A 292 6.57 0.92 -23.47
CA GLN A 292 7.58 0.15 -24.20
C GLN A 292 8.91 0.92 -24.32
N GLY A 293 10.00 0.22 -24.64
CA GLY A 293 11.34 0.80 -24.90
C GLY A 293 11.84 1.80 -23.85
N SER A 294 12.33 2.95 -24.33
CA SER A 294 12.85 4.05 -23.50
C SER A 294 11.77 4.80 -22.70
N GLN A 295 10.49 4.68 -23.03
CA GLN A 295 9.38 5.41 -22.38
C GLN A 295 8.86 4.76 -21.08
N LYS A 296 9.35 3.59 -20.67
CA LYS A 296 8.93 2.98 -19.40
C LYS A 296 9.34 3.87 -18.20
N PRO A 297 8.48 4.08 -17.20
CA PRO A 297 8.85 4.82 -15.99
C PRO A 297 10.05 4.17 -15.29
N PHE A 298 10.84 5.00 -14.61
CA PHE A 298 11.92 4.55 -13.72
C PHE A 298 11.40 3.72 -12.54
N ALA A 299 12.23 2.90 -11.89
CA ALA A 299 11.81 2.05 -10.77
C ALA A 299 11.13 2.89 -9.68
N PHE A 300 11.74 4.00 -9.25
CA PHE A 300 11.18 4.88 -8.22
C PHE A 300 9.82 5.49 -8.59
N GLN A 301 9.55 5.71 -9.89
CA GLN A 301 8.24 6.15 -10.37
C GLN A 301 7.24 4.98 -10.42
N SER A 302 7.69 3.81 -10.90
CA SER A 302 6.89 2.59 -10.98
C SER A 302 6.48 2.06 -9.60
N ASP A 303 7.32 2.27 -8.58
CA ASP A 303 7.03 1.95 -7.19
C ASP A 303 5.87 2.77 -6.65
N ILE A 304 5.83 4.07 -6.95
CA ILE A 304 4.73 4.96 -6.55
C ILE A 304 3.43 4.58 -7.29
N LEU A 305 3.52 4.24 -8.59
CA LEU A 305 2.36 3.80 -9.38
C LEU A 305 1.81 2.45 -8.88
N ASP A 306 2.69 1.48 -8.59
CA ASP A 306 2.31 0.18 -8.01
C ASP A 306 1.67 0.35 -6.62
N GLN A 307 2.21 1.24 -5.77
CA GLN A 307 1.64 1.57 -4.45
C GLN A 307 0.24 2.19 -4.56
N ASN A 308 0.05 3.17 -5.45
CA ASN A 308 -1.23 3.81 -5.68
C ASN A 308 -2.28 2.83 -6.22
N GLU A 309 -1.88 1.92 -7.13
CA GLU A 309 -2.77 0.87 -7.65
C GLU A 309 -3.19 -0.11 -6.56
N ALA A 310 -2.27 -0.59 -5.72
CA ALA A 310 -2.59 -1.48 -4.61
C ALA A 310 -3.58 -0.84 -3.61
N ALA A 311 -3.42 0.45 -3.33
CA ALA A 311 -4.34 1.21 -2.48
C ALA A 311 -5.73 1.40 -3.13
N LEU A 312 -5.80 1.68 -4.43
CA LEU A 312 -7.07 1.85 -5.16
C LEU A 312 -7.79 0.50 -5.41
N ALA A 313 -7.05 -0.58 -5.64
CA ALA A 313 -7.59 -1.94 -5.69
C ALA A 313 -8.27 -2.31 -4.36
N LEU A 314 -7.67 -1.92 -3.22
CA LEU A 314 -8.29 -2.09 -1.91
C LEU A 314 -9.57 -1.23 -1.76
N GLN A 315 -9.50 0.06 -2.07
CA GLN A 315 -10.64 0.98 -1.96
C GLN A 315 -11.83 0.62 -2.88
N THR A 316 -11.57 -0.06 -4.00
CA THR A 316 -12.61 -0.56 -4.93
C THR A 316 -13.14 -1.95 -4.57
N GLY A 317 -12.68 -2.56 -3.47
CA GLY A 317 -13.10 -3.89 -3.02
C GLY A 317 -12.47 -5.06 -3.78
N LYS A 318 -11.45 -4.83 -4.62
CA LYS A 318 -10.71 -5.88 -5.33
C LYS A 318 -9.65 -6.55 -4.42
N GLU A 319 -10.08 -7.10 -3.30
CA GLU A 319 -9.21 -7.64 -2.23
C GLU A 319 -8.10 -8.59 -2.73
N ASN A 320 -8.43 -9.54 -3.62
CA ASN A 320 -7.45 -10.50 -4.16
C ASN A 320 -6.39 -9.85 -5.06
N GLU A 321 -6.77 -8.82 -5.82
CA GLU A 321 -5.86 -8.05 -6.67
C GLU A 321 -4.92 -7.20 -5.81
N ALA A 322 -5.49 -6.51 -4.81
CA ALA A 322 -4.73 -5.77 -3.81
C ALA A 322 -3.71 -6.66 -3.07
N LEU A 323 -4.09 -7.87 -2.64
CA LEU A 323 -3.16 -8.83 -2.02
C LEU A 323 -2.02 -9.24 -2.95
N ALA A 324 -2.31 -9.52 -4.23
CA ALA A 324 -1.28 -9.90 -5.20
C ALA A 324 -0.28 -8.74 -5.45
N LEU A 325 -0.79 -7.52 -5.62
CA LEU A 325 0.02 -6.31 -5.78
C LEU A 325 0.83 -6.00 -4.52
N GLY A 326 0.21 -6.07 -3.34
CA GLY A 326 0.87 -5.85 -2.05
C GLY A 326 2.01 -6.84 -1.79
N ARG A 327 1.81 -8.13 -2.05
CA ARG A 327 2.86 -9.15 -1.94
C ARG A 327 4.03 -8.89 -2.91
N LYS A 328 3.74 -8.49 -4.15
CA LYS A 328 4.76 -8.11 -5.15
C LYS A 328 5.56 -6.88 -4.69
N LEU A 329 4.89 -5.84 -4.22
CA LEU A 329 5.49 -4.64 -3.65
C LEU A 329 6.40 -4.98 -2.46
N LYS A 330 5.92 -5.79 -1.51
CA LYS A 330 6.68 -6.19 -0.32
C LYS A 330 7.91 -7.04 -0.66
N ALA A 331 7.85 -7.84 -1.72
CA ALA A 331 8.99 -8.62 -2.19
C ALA A 331 10.07 -7.74 -2.82
N ARG A 332 9.70 -6.69 -3.57
CA ARG A 332 10.64 -5.71 -4.14
C ARG A 332 11.22 -4.77 -3.06
N ASN A 333 10.38 -4.31 -2.14
CA ASN A 333 10.71 -3.31 -1.13
C ASN A 333 10.45 -3.81 0.30
N PRO A 334 11.20 -4.82 0.79
CA PRO A 334 10.90 -5.49 2.07
C PRO A 334 11.05 -4.59 3.29
N ASN A 335 11.87 -3.54 3.22
CA ASN A 335 12.12 -2.61 4.32
C ASN A 335 11.47 -1.23 4.12
N ASP A 336 10.71 -1.02 3.04
CA ASP A 336 10.02 0.26 2.84
C ASP A 336 8.81 0.39 3.76
N TYR A 337 8.71 1.53 4.45
CA TYR A 337 7.69 1.79 5.45
C TYR A 337 6.30 1.99 4.83
N THR A 338 6.19 2.74 3.73
CA THR A 338 4.94 3.04 3.05
C THR A 338 4.33 1.79 2.44
N VAL A 339 5.14 1.00 1.73
CA VAL A 339 4.78 -0.32 1.21
C VAL A 339 4.31 -1.24 2.34
N SER A 340 5.02 -1.28 3.47
CA SER A 340 4.63 -2.10 4.62
C SER A 340 3.28 -1.70 5.20
N SER A 341 2.97 -0.40 5.23
CA SER A 341 1.69 0.14 5.73
C SER A 341 0.53 -0.14 4.78
N ILE A 342 0.75 -0.05 3.47
CA ILE A 342 -0.22 -0.45 2.44
C ILE A 342 -0.52 -1.95 2.56
N VAL A 343 0.52 -2.79 2.62
CA VAL A 343 0.38 -4.26 2.73
C VAL A 343 -0.33 -4.66 4.01
N ALA A 344 0.02 -4.08 5.16
CA ALA A 344 -0.69 -4.31 6.40
C ALA A 344 -2.16 -3.90 6.31
N SER A 345 -2.49 -2.78 5.67
CA SER A 345 -3.87 -2.34 5.47
C SER A 345 -4.68 -3.29 4.59
N ILE A 346 -4.05 -3.86 3.55
CA ILE A 346 -4.66 -4.87 2.67
C ILE A 346 -4.89 -6.18 3.44
N GLU A 347 -3.84 -6.74 4.06
CA GLU A 347 -3.92 -7.94 4.91
C GLU A 347 -5.03 -7.80 5.95
N LEU A 348 -5.10 -6.65 6.63
CA LEU A 348 -6.13 -6.36 7.62
C LEU A 348 -7.54 -6.41 7.08
N GLN A 349 -7.81 -5.91 5.87
CA GLN A 349 -9.16 -5.93 5.32
C GLN A 349 -9.54 -7.34 4.87
N THR A 350 -8.65 -8.00 4.13
CA THR A 350 -8.84 -9.37 3.66
C THR A 350 -8.95 -10.37 4.82
N SER A 351 -9.48 -11.57 4.55
CA SER A 351 -9.64 -12.59 5.61
C SER A 351 -8.34 -13.31 6.00
N GLU A 352 -7.18 -12.90 5.50
CA GLU A 352 -5.87 -13.39 5.92
C GLU A 352 -5.42 -12.70 7.23
N SER A 353 -5.94 -13.17 8.36
CA SER A 353 -5.59 -12.63 9.67
C SER A 353 -4.10 -12.83 10.01
N THR A 354 -3.30 -11.78 9.79
CA THR A 354 -1.99 -11.61 10.44
C THR A 354 -2.19 -11.03 11.84
N THR A 355 -1.40 -11.48 12.82
CA THR A 355 -1.58 -11.04 14.22
C THR A 355 -1.12 -9.60 14.42
N ALA A 356 -1.75 -8.85 15.34
CA ALA A 356 -1.38 -7.45 15.64
C ALA A 356 0.13 -7.29 15.91
N LYS A 357 0.72 -8.27 16.61
CA LYS A 357 2.15 -8.31 16.95
C LYS A 357 3.04 -8.49 15.73
N SER A 358 2.56 -9.18 14.69
CA SER A 358 3.26 -9.32 13.41
C SER A 358 3.27 -7.99 12.67
N ILE A 359 2.10 -7.36 12.50
CA ILE A 359 1.97 -6.06 11.83
C ILE A 359 2.79 -4.99 12.53
N ALA A 360 2.62 -4.82 13.85
CA ALA A 360 3.40 -3.87 14.64
C ALA A 360 4.91 -4.11 14.54
N LYS A 361 5.36 -5.37 14.51
CA LYS A 361 6.78 -5.70 14.32
C LYS A 361 7.24 -5.34 12.91
N THR A 362 6.54 -5.77 11.86
CA THR A 362 6.91 -5.49 10.46
C THR A 362 6.97 -4.00 10.18
N LEU A 363 6.04 -3.19 10.71
CA LEU A 363 6.06 -1.74 10.59
C LEU A 363 7.22 -1.11 11.38
N LYS A 364 7.50 -1.59 12.60
CA LYS A 364 8.63 -1.10 13.41
C LYS A 364 9.99 -1.45 12.79
N ASP A 365 10.13 -2.65 12.21
CA ASP A 365 11.34 -3.10 11.54
C ASP A 365 11.56 -2.29 10.24
N ALA A 366 10.50 -2.01 9.47
CA ALA A 366 10.56 -1.18 8.25
C ALA A 366 10.81 0.32 8.55
N ALA A 367 10.28 0.87 9.66
CA ALA A 367 10.52 2.25 10.10
C ALA A 367 11.96 2.52 10.62
N GLY A 368 12.84 1.50 10.57
CA GLY A 368 14.14 1.42 11.25
C GLY A 368 14.93 2.74 11.34
N ARG A 369 14.93 3.35 12.54
CA ARG A 369 15.68 4.55 12.98
C ARG A 369 15.48 5.84 12.16
N LYS A 370 14.83 5.81 10.98
CA LYS A 370 14.63 6.99 10.11
C LYS A 370 13.36 7.79 10.42
N LEU A 371 12.31 7.17 10.95
CA LEU A 371 11.29 7.93 11.67
C LEU A 371 11.85 8.30 13.04
N GLY A 372 12.24 9.56 13.21
CA GLY A 372 12.68 10.13 14.48
C GLY A 372 11.56 10.29 15.52
N SER A 373 10.40 9.67 15.31
CA SER A 373 9.30 9.64 16.27
C SER A 373 8.49 8.37 16.13
N THR A 374 8.09 7.80 17.27
CA THR A 374 7.17 6.67 17.38
C THR A 374 5.70 7.08 17.22
N THR A 375 5.43 8.38 17.03
CA THR A 375 4.09 9.02 16.99
C THR A 375 3.30 8.85 15.68
N ASP A 376 3.62 7.86 14.84
CA ASP A 376 2.86 7.66 13.59
C ASP A 376 1.43 7.17 13.88
N ILE A 377 0.47 8.08 13.70
CA ILE A 377 -0.96 7.89 13.93
C ILE A 377 -1.51 6.78 13.02
N GLY A 378 -0.98 6.64 11.80
CA GLY A 378 -1.38 5.60 10.85
C GLY A 378 -1.04 4.20 11.36
N ILE A 379 0.19 4.00 11.86
CA ILE A 379 0.60 2.72 12.49
C ILE A 379 -0.30 2.38 13.68
N ALA A 380 -0.57 3.38 14.53
CA ALA A 380 -1.44 3.18 15.69
C ALA A 380 -2.85 2.76 15.27
N PHE A 381 -3.42 3.39 14.24
CA PHE A 381 -4.74 3.07 13.71
C PHE A 381 -4.81 1.67 13.07
N ILE A 382 -3.81 1.29 12.28
CA ILE A 382 -3.67 -0.07 11.73
C ILE A 382 -3.67 -1.12 12.87
N ASN A 383 -2.87 -0.90 13.91
CA ASN A 383 -2.82 -1.80 15.07
C ASN A 383 -4.12 -1.83 15.88
N VAL A 384 -4.77 -0.69 16.08
CA VAL A 384 -6.09 -0.56 16.71
C VAL A 384 -7.14 -1.34 15.92
N GLN A 385 -7.18 -1.17 14.60
CA GLN A 385 -8.13 -1.86 13.74
C GLN A 385 -7.93 -3.37 13.80
N ASN A 386 -6.68 -3.87 13.86
CA ASN A 386 -6.45 -5.30 14.06
C ASN A 386 -6.96 -5.79 15.41
N TYR A 387 -6.61 -5.10 16.51
CA TYR A 387 -7.08 -5.48 17.83
C TYR A 387 -8.62 -5.44 17.93
N LEU A 388 -9.29 -4.52 17.23
CA LEU A 388 -10.74 -4.51 17.12
C LEU A 388 -11.28 -5.70 16.30
N LYS A 389 -10.64 -6.11 15.20
CA LYS A 389 -10.98 -7.36 14.47
C LYS A 389 -10.79 -8.61 15.35
N GLU A 390 -9.78 -8.62 16.22
CA GLU A 390 -9.57 -9.66 17.24
C GLU A 390 -10.54 -9.55 18.46
N ASN A 391 -11.49 -8.60 18.47
CA ASN A 391 -12.36 -8.24 19.60
C ASN A 391 -11.62 -7.82 20.89
N ASN A 392 -10.35 -7.45 20.79
CA ASN A 392 -9.48 -7.04 21.90
C ASN A 392 -9.44 -5.51 22.07
N VAL A 393 -10.57 -4.93 22.48
CA VAL A 393 -10.71 -3.49 22.74
C VAL A 393 -9.70 -2.99 23.80
N THR A 394 -9.27 -3.84 24.73
CA THR A 394 -8.30 -3.49 25.78
C THR A 394 -6.93 -3.16 25.19
N SER A 395 -6.41 -4.00 24.28
CA SER A 395 -5.13 -3.72 23.61
C SER A 395 -5.23 -2.56 22.60
N ALA A 396 -6.38 -2.39 21.94
CA ALA A 396 -6.63 -1.22 21.09
C ALA A 396 -6.52 0.10 21.89
N VAL A 397 -7.16 0.17 23.06
CA VAL A 397 -7.03 1.33 23.97
C VAL A 397 -5.61 1.51 24.47
N ALA A 398 -4.88 0.44 24.78
CA ALA A 398 -3.49 0.56 25.23
C ALA A 398 -2.56 1.17 24.16
N VAL A 399 -2.72 0.79 22.88
CA VAL A 399 -1.97 1.38 21.75
C VAL A 399 -2.24 2.88 21.64
N ILE A 400 -3.51 3.29 21.72
CA ILE A 400 -3.89 4.70 21.66
C ILE A 400 -3.40 5.45 22.89
N GLU A 401 -3.62 4.96 24.12
CA GLU A 401 -3.12 5.60 25.35
C GLU A 401 -1.58 5.77 25.36
N THR A 402 -0.82 4.95 24.62
CA THR A 402 0.61 5.18 24.36
C THR A 402 0.83 6.32 23.35
N LEU A 403 0.19 6.28 22.17
CA LEU A 403 0.29 7.35 21.16
C LEU A 403 -0.04 8.72 21.75
N LEU A 404 -1.11 8.81 22.55
CA LEU A 404 -1.56 10.08 23.15
C LEU A 404 -0.50 10.70 24.08
N LYS A 405 0.31 9.88 24.75
CA LYS A 405 1.41 10.33 25.62
C LYS A 405 2.60 10.82 24.81
N GLU A 406 2.96 10.09 23.75
CA GLU A 406 4.06 10.46 22.87
C GLU A 406 3.75 11.77 22.11
N LEU A 407 2.46 12.05 21.87
CA LEU A 407 1.96 13.30 21.27
C LEU A 407 1.72 14.45 22.28
N GLU A 408 2.00 14.31 23.58
CA GLU A 408 1.71 15.38 24.58
C GLU A 408 2.39 16.73 24.24
N ASN A 409 3.56 16.69 23.61
CA ASN A 409 4.32 17.89 23.18
C ASN A 409 3.92 18.40 21.78
N GLU A 410 3.02 17.72 21.08
CA GLU A 410 2.59 18.03 19.71
C GLU A 410 1.05 18.23 19.66
N PRO A 411 0.51 19.30 20.27
CA PRO A 411 -0.93 19.46 20.52
C PRO A 411 -1.79 19.44 19.23
N GLU A 412 -1.26 19.97 18.12
CA GLU A 412 -1.92 19.98 16.81
C GLU A 412 -2.20 18.55 16.30
N LYS A 413 -1.22 17.63 16.43
CA LYS A 413 -1.39 16.22 16.09
C LYS A 413 -2.24 15.50 17.15
N ARG A 414 -2.01 15.79 18.43
CA ARG A 414 -2.68 15.18 19.59
C ARG A 414 -4.20 15.38 19.59
N TYR A 415 -4.66 16.56 19.16
CA TYR A 415 -6.07 16.95 19.16
C TYR A 415 -6.70 16.97 17.77
N MET A 416 -6.04 16.40 16.75
CA MET A 416 -6.60 16.24 15.42
C MET A 416 -7.98 15.53 15.48
N PRO A 417 -9.05 16.05 14.82
CA PRO A 417 -10.42 15.63 15.14
C PRO A 417 -10.68 14.13 14.96
N GLY A 418 -10.10 13.50 13.93
CA GLY A 418 -10.18 12.06 13.70
C GLY A 418 -9.55 11.22 14.82
N LEU A 419 -8.45 11.68 15.41
CA LEU A 419 -7.81 10.99 16.54
C LEU A 419 -8.69 11.08 17.79
N VAL A 420 -9.15 12.27 18.15
CA VAL A 420 -10.06 12.48 19.29
C VAL A 420 -11.34 11.65 19.14
N GLY A 421 -11.91 11.59 17.93
CA GLY A 421 -13.08 10.76 17.62
C GLY A 421 -12.85 9.26 17.84
N VAL A 422 -11.70 8.72 17.42
CA VAL A 422 -11.32 7.31 17.67
C VAL A 422 -11.12 7.06 19.18
N VAL A 423 -10.43 7.96 19.88
CA VAL A 423 -10.20 7.86 21.34
C VAL A 423 -11.52 7.83 22.11
N ALA A 424 -12.40 8.80 21.84
CA ALA A 424 -13.73 8.89 22.45
C ALA A 424 -14.57 7.63 22.16
N SER A 425 -14.52 7.11 20.93
CA SER A 425 -15.22 5.89 20.53
C SER A 425 -14.71 4.66 21.29
N LEU A 426 -13.39 4.49 21.39
CA LEU A 426 -12.77 3.37 22.12
C LEU A 426 -13.07 3.40 23.62
N TYR A 427 -13.02 4.58 24.26
CA TYR A 427 -13.44 4.73 25.66
C TYR A 427 -14.94 4.49 25.84
N THR A 428 -15.77 4.88 24.88
CA THR A 428 -17.23 4.60 24.90
C THR A 428 -17.51 3.10 24.81
N LEU A 429 -16.81 2.36 23.94
CA LEU A 429 -16.90 0.90 23.86
C LEU A 429 -16.53 0.19 25.18
N GLN A 430 -15.64 0.79 25.98
CA GLN A 430 -15.29 0.30 27.32
C GLN A 430 -16.19 0.86 28.44
N GLY A 431 -17.21 1.67 28.12
CA GLY A 431 -18.08 2.32 29.10
C GLY A 431 -17.40 3.42 29.94
N ARG A 432 -16.19 3.87 29.58
CA ARG A 432 -15.36 4.82 30.35
C ARG A 432 -15.81 6.28 30.15
N LYS A 433 -17.06 6.60 30.48
CA LYS A 433 -17.68 7.93 30.25
C LYS A 433 -16.84 9.11 30.76
N GLN A 434 -16.19 8.98 31.92
CA GLN A 434 -15.31 10.02 32.48
C GLN A 434 -14.09 10.31 31.59
N LYS A 435 -13.48 9.28 30.99
CA LYS A 435 -12.35 9.47 30.06
C LYS A 435 -12.81 10.10 28.74
N VAL A 436 -13.98 9.73 28.22
CA VAL A 436 -14.58 10.38 27.04
C VAL A 436 -14.76 11.88 27.28
N LYS A 437 -15.35 12.23 28.43
CA LYS A 437 -15.57 13.62 28.83
C LYS A 437 -14.25 14.40 28.91
N ALA A 438 -13.28 13.91 29.69
CA ALA A 438 -11.99 14.57 29.88
C ALA A 438 -11.23 14.79 28.55
N GLU A 439 -11.25 13.80 27.67
CA GLU A 439 -10.63 13.90 26.34
C GLU A 439 -11.28 14.99 25.48
N LEU A 440 -12.62 15.03 25.43
CA LEU A 440 -13.38 16.04 24.70
C LEU A 440 -13.21 17.45 25.28
N GLU A 441 -13.09 17.57 26.61
CA GLU A 441 -12.79 18.85 27.28
C GLU A 441 -11.39 19.35 26.90
N SER A 442 -10.34 18.53 27.04
CA SER A 442 -8.98 18.90 26.65
C SER A 442 -8.87 19.28 25.18
N ALA A 443 -9.50 18.52 24.28
CA ALA A 443 -9.54 18.85 22.86
C ALA A 443 -10.28 20.17 22.58
N SER A 444 -11.40 20.43 23.27
CA SER A 444 -12.14 21.68 23.09
C SER A 444 -11.37 22.90 23.59
N ILE A 445 -10.58 22.79 24.67
CA ILE A 445 -9.75 23.89 25.18
C ILE A 445 -8.72 24.28 24.12
N TYR A 446 -8.04 23.30 23.52
CA TYR A 446 -7.11 23.54 22.42
C TYR A 446 -7.79 24.22 21.23
N TRP A 447 -8.86 23.64 20.69
CA TRP A 447 -9.53 24.18 19.50
C TRP A 447 -10.19 25.55 19.72
N ARG A 448 -10.67 25.87 20.93
CA ARG A 448 -11.16 27.23 21.27
C ARG A 448 -10.05 28.28 21.31
N SER A 449 -8.80 27.88 21.49
CA SER A 449 -7.64 28.78 21.46
C SER A 449 -6.97 28.90 20.08
N ALA A 450 -7.33 28.02 19.14
CA ALA A 450 -6.83 28.04 17.77
C ALA A 450 -7.45 29.19 16.95
N THR A 451 -6.72 29.68 15.94
CA THR A 451 -7.20 30.69 14.99
C THR A 451 -8.43 30.23 14.18
N ASN A 452 -8.51 28.92 13.89
CA ASN A 452 -9.66 28.28 13.25
C ASN A 452 -10.17 27.14 14.16
N PRO A 453 -11.17 27.37 15.01
CA PRO A 453 -11.73 26.33 15.88
C PRO A 453 -12.41 25.21 15.08
N ASP A 454 -12.14 23.95 15.43
CA ASP A 454 -12.78 22.81 14.77
C ASP A 454 -14.25 22.63 15.23
N PRO A 455 -15.24 22.71 14.32
CA PRO A 455 -16.65 22.65 14.71
C PRO A 455 -17.09 21.25 15.14
N ALA A 456 -16.45 20.17 14.67
CA ALA A 456 -16.85 18.80 15.00
C ALA A 456 -16.47 18.45 16.45
N ILE A 457 -15.28 18.87 16.91
CA ILE A 457 -14.85 18.72 18.29
C ILE A 457 -15.74 19.55 19.23
N LEU A 458 -15.99 20.81 18.88
CA LEU A 458 -16.87 21.68 19.67
C LEU A 458 -18.30 21.10 19.78
N LEU A 459 -18.89 20.63 18.67
CA LEU A 459 -20.19 19.95 18.69
C LEU A 459 -20.19 18.70 19.59
N ALA A 460 -19.15 17.88 19.52
CA ALA A 460 -19.02 16.68 20.34
C ALA A 460 -18.92 17.02 21.84
N THR A 461 -18.07 17.98 22.22
CA THR A 461 -17.90 18.41 23.62
C THR A 461 -19.15 19.10 24.17
N GLY A 462 -19.78 20.00 23.40
CA GLY A 462 -21.04 20.64 23.78
C GLY A 462 -22.17 19.63 24.00
N THR A 463 -22.31 18.64 23.10
CA THR A 463 -23.29 17.56 23.25
C THR A 463 -23.04 16.70 24.49
N ALA A 464 -21.77 16.40 24.80
CA ALA A 464 -21.40 15.69 26.02
C ALA A 464 -21.70 16.50 27.30
N GLY A 465 -21.50 17.83 27.27
CA GLY A 465 -21.80 18.73 28.38
C GLY A 465 -23.30 18.88 28.66
N LEU A 466 -24.14 18.97 27.62
CA LEU A 466 -25.60 18.94 27.74
C LEU A 466 -26.12 17.70 28.48
N ALA A 467 -25.53 16.53 28.20
CA ALA A 467 -25.89 15.27 28.83
C ALA A 467 -25.38 15.13 30.29
N SER A 468 -24.60 16.09 30.80
CA SER A 468 -24.06 16.03 32.15
C SER A 468 -25.07 16.46 33.22
N ALA A 469 -24.86 15.97 34.44
CA ALA A 469 -25.57 16.40 35.64
C ALA A 469 -24.91 17.61 36.34
N ASN A 470 -23.65 17.92 36.00
CA ASN A 470 -22.92 19.04 36.59
C ASN A 470 -23.32 20.36 35.93
N LEU A 471 -23.62 21.39 36.73
CA LEU A 471 -23.99 22.71 36.25
C LEU A 471 -22.87 23.35 35.41
N GLN A 472 -21.60 23.19 35.83
CA GLN A 472 -20.45 23.75 35.12
C GLN A 472 -20.26 23.16 33.71
N ASP A 473 -20.66 21.90 33.51
CA ASP A 473 -20.57 21.25 32.19
C ASP A 473 -21.67 21.76 31.23
N ARG A 474 -22.79 22.22 31.78
CA ARG A 474 -23.90 22.81 31.01
C ARG A 474 -23.61 24.26 30.65
N THR A 475 -23.01 25.04 31.55
CA THR A 475 -22.57 26.41 31.24
C THR A 475 -21.44 26.43 30.23
N THR A 476 -20.49 25.49 30.29
CA THR A 476 -19.48 25.36 29.22
C THR A 476 -20.12 24.94 27.90
N ALA A 477 -21.06 23.98 27.89
CA ALA A 477 -21.82 23.61 26.69
C ALA A 477 -22.57 24.81 26.07
N ALA A 478 -23.24 25.64 26.89
CA ALA A 478 -23.89 26.86 26.41
C ALA A 478 -22.92 27.80 25.70
N SER A 479 -21.76 28.09 26.31
CA SER A 479 -20.71 28.92 25.70
C SER A 479 -20.15 28.35 24.39
N ILE A 480 -20.13 27.02 24.25
CA ILE A 480 -19.66 26.34 23.04
C ILE A 480 -20.71 26.46 21.93
N PHE A 481 -21.99 26.23 22.24
CA PHE A 481 -23.05 26.36 21.23
C PHE A 481 -23.27 27.82 20.80
N GLU A 482 -23.12 28.79 21.70
CA GLU A 482 -23.13 30.22 21.35
C GLU A 482 -22.01 30.56 20.34
N SER A 483 -20.77 30.14 20.63
CA SER A 483 -19.63 30.30 19.73
C SER A 483 -19.85 29.60 18.38
N LEU A 484 -20.44 28.40 18.36
CA LEU A 484 -20.76 27.67 17.14
C LEU A 484 -21.86 28.34 16.31
N VAL A 485 -22.93 28.85 16.92
CA VAL A 485 -24.00 29.56 16.20
C VAL A 485 -23.50 30.90 15.63
N GLY A 486 -22.54 31.54 16.29
CA GLY A 486 -21.89 32.77 15.80
C GLY A 486 -20.92 32.54 14.63
N SER A 487 -20.23 31.40 14.58
CA SER A 487 -19.16 31.12 13.60
C SER A 487 -19.57 30.17 12.47
N ASN A 488 -20.33 29.12 12.76
CA ASN A 488 -20.76 28.08 11.82
C ASN A 488 -22.20 27.59 12.18
N PRO A 489 -23.23 28.38 11.82
CA PRO A 489 -24.62 28.04 12.10
C PRO A 489 -25.05 26.82 11.27
N THR A 490 -25.33 25.72 11.97
CA THR A 490 -25.85 24.46 11.42
C THR A 490 -27.11 24.08 12.18
N PRO A 491 -27.99 23.21 11.63
CA PRO A 491 -29.15 22.72 12.37
C PRO A 491 -28.78 22.05 13.70
N LEU A 492 -27.60 21.43 13.80
CA LEU A 492 -27.09 20.81 15.04
C LEU A 492 -26.58 21.84 16.05
N SER A 493 -25.82 22.86 15.64
CA SER A 493 -25.38 23.91 16.57
C SER A 493 -26.56 24.76 17.05
N ASN A 494 -27.53 25.04 16.18
CA ASN A 494 -28.79 25.69 16.56
C ASN A 494 -29.60 24.85 17.57
N ALA A 495 -29.75 23.54 17.33
CA ALA A 495 -30.46 22.66 18.27
C ALA A 495 -29.74 22.58 19.64
N GLY A 496 -28.40 22.52 19.65
CA GLY A 496 -27.61 22.52 20.88
C GLY A 496 -27.71 23.84 21.66
N TYR A 497 -27.71 24.98 20.96
CA TYR A 497 -27.92 26.31 21.57
C TYR A 497 -29.28 26.41 22.26
N ILE A 498 -30.33 25.91 21.60
CA ILE A 498 -31.69 25.86 22.15
C ILE A 498 -31.77 24.92 23.36
N ALA A 499 -31.05 23.80 23.33
CA ALA A 499 -30.98 22.86 24.46
C ALA A 499 -30.15 23.37 25.64
N SER A 500 -29.29 24.37 25.45
CA SER A 500 -28.39 24.90 26.50
C SER A 500 -28.88 26.19 27.16
N HIS A 501 -29.83 26.92 26.56
CA HIS A 501 -30.31 28.22 27.04
C HIS A 501 -31.74 28.16 27.58
N PRO A 502 -32.16 29.11 28.45
CA PRO A 502 -33.55 29.25 28.86
C PRO A 502 -34.49 29.49 27.67
N ALA A 503 -35.71 28.98 27.73
CA ALA A 503 -36.70 29.12 26.65
C ALA A 503 -37.16 30.58 26.41
N GLU A 504 -36.84 31.49 27.33
CA GLU A 504 -37.20 32.91 27.28
C GLU A 504 -36.21 33.75 26.44
N ASP A 505 -34.94 33.34 26.35
CA ASP A 505 -33.89 34.00 25.56
C ASP A 505 -33.85 33.56 24.07
N MET A 506 -34.88 32.84 23.63
CA MET A 506 -34.92 32.16 22.34
C MET A 506 -34.96 33.13 21.14
N PRO A 507 -33.91 33.22 20.30
CA PRO A 507 -33.92 34.07 19.13
C PRO A 507 -34.94 33.60 18.10
N SER A 508 -35.39 34.49 17.22
CA SER A 508 -36.29 34.20 16.07
C SER A 508 -35.74 33.18 15.04
N LYS A 509 -34.56 32.59 15.29
CA LYS A 509 -33.86 31.60 14.45
C LYS A 509 -34.47 30.18 14.48
N ILE A 510 -35.62 29.97 15.15
CA ILE A 510 -36.35 28.67 15.16
C ILE A 510 -36.59 28.12 13.74
N ALA A 511 -36.70 29.01 12.73
CA ALA A 511 -36.82 28.67 11.31
C ALA A 511 -35.64 27.88 10.69
N GLN A 512 -34.54 27.64 11.43
CA GLN A 512 -33.35 26.93 10.93
C GLN A 512 -33.20 25.49 11.46
N LEU A 513 -34.17 24.95 12.20
CA LEU A 513 -34.16 23.56 12.64
C LEU A 513 -34.65 22.59 11.55
N THR A 514 -34.08 21.39 11.52
CA THR A 514 -34.52 20.31 10.62
C THR A 514 -35.97 19.90 10.95
N PRO A 515 -36.91 19.93 9.99
CA PRO A 515 -38.29 19.55 10.25
C PRO A 515 -38.45 18.11 10.72
N ILE A 516 -39.39 17.87 11.65
CA ILE A 516 -39.68 16.53 12.20
C ILE A 516 -39.93 15.47 11.10
N PRO A 517 -40.69 15.71 10.02
CA PRO A 517 -40.88 14.71 8.95
C PRO A 517 -39.56 14.30 8.27
N THR A 518 -38.58 15.20 8.19
CA THR A 518 -37.25 14.90 7.65
C THR A 518 -36.43 14.02 8.59
N LEU A 519 -36.54 14.25 9.91
CA LEU A 519 -35.89 13.43 10.93
C LEU A 519 -36.49 12.02 11.04
N LEU A 520 -37.79 11.87 10.76
CA LEU A 520 -38.49 10.59 10.76
C LEU A 520 -38.38 9.82 9.41
N LYS A 521 -37.76 10.42 8.38
CA LYS A 521 -37.69 9.85 7.03
C LYS A 521 -36.91 8.53 7.03
N GLY A 522 -37.62 7.42 6.79
CA GLY A 522 -37.06 6.07 6.78
C GLY A 522 -37.32 5.25 8.05
N ILE A 523 -37.89 5.86 9.10
CA ILE A 523 -38.35 5.14 10.29
C ILE A 523 -39.72 4.51 9.98
N SER A 524 -39.76 3.20 9.77
CA SER A 524 -41.02 2.45 9.68
C SER A 524 -41.57 2.17 11.08
N ILE A 525 -42.79 2.65 11.34
CA ILE A 525 -43.51 2.40 12.59
C ILE A 525 -43.81 0.89 12.73
N ASP A 526 -44.17 0.21 11.65
CA ASP A 526 -44.44 -1.23 11.64
C ASP A 526 -43.19 -2.04 12.00
N ASN A 527 -42.01 -1.63 11.49
CA ASN A 527 -40.74 -2.26 11.86
C ASN A 527 -40.44 -2.05 13.35
N LEU A 528 -40.66 -0.86 13.91
CA LEU A 528 -40.48 -0.60 15.35
C LEU A 528 -41.45 -1.42 16.21
N LEU A 529 -42.73 -1.51 15.83
CA LEU A 529 -43.72 -2.33 16.52
C LEU A 529 -43.37 -3.82 16.45
N SER A 530 -42.87 -4.30 15.31
CA SER A 530 -42.42 -5.69 15.13
C SER A 530 -41.14 -6.04 15.92
N ALA A 531 -40.23 -5.07 16.10
CA ALA A 531 -39.04 -5.22 16.94
C ALA A 531 -39.39 -5.29 18.44
N GLY A 532 -40.53 -4.70 18.81
CA GLY A 532 -41.08 -4.72 20.17
C GLY A 532 -40.30 -3.85 21.16
N VAL A 533 -40.74 -3.86 22.41
CA VAL A 533 -40.01 -3.19 23.50
C VAL A 533 -38.84 -4.07 23.92
N ALA A 534 -37.63 -3.51 23.87
CA ALA A 534 -36.42 -4.18 24.35
C ALA A 534 -36.51 -4.43 25.87
N THR A 535 -37.02 -5.61 26.26
CA THR A 535 -37.02 -6.02 27.66
C THR A 535 -35.58 -6.13 28.14
N PRO A 536 -35.22 -5.59 29.33
CA PRO A 536 -33.90 -5.81 29.90
C PRO A 536 -33.66 -7.32 30.01
N PRO A 537 -32.42 -7.82 29.80
CA PRO A 537 -32.14 -9.24 29.83
C PRO A 537 -32.49 -9.79 31.22
N THR A 538 -33.67 -10.41 31.33
CA THR A 538 -34.07 -11.08 32.55
C THR A 538 -33.01 -12.13 32.82
N LYS A 539 -32.26 -11.99 33.92
CA LYS A 539 -31.34 -13.02 34.41
C LYS A 539 -32.17 -14.20 34.93
N LYS A 540 -32.86 -14.89 34.02
CA LYS A 540 -33.21 -16.30 34.17
C LYS A 540 -31.88 -17.04 34.17
N ARG A 541 -31.30 -17.11 35.37
CA ARG A 541 -30.22 -18.02 35.73
C ARG A 541 -30.66 -19.38 35.17
N PRO A 542 -29.97 -19.98 34.19
CA PRO A 542 -30.30 -21.32 33.77
C PRO A 542 -30.20 -22.19 35.02
N LEU A 543 -31.22 -22.99 35.32
CA LEU A 543 -30.98 -24.13 36.21
C LEU A 543 -29.93 -24.98 35.50
N GLU A 544 -28.77 -25.15 36.13
CA GLU A 544 -27.74 -26.04 35.60
C GLU A 544 -28.32 -27.46 35.51
N PRO A 545 -28.40 -28.07 34.31
CA PRO A 545 -28.47 -29.51 34.23
C PRO A 545 -27.09 -30.03 34.67
N ALA A 546 -27.08 -30.92 35.66
CA ALA A 546 -25.85 -31.46 36.23
C ALA A 546 -24.87 -31.99 35.16
N SER A 547 -23.59 -31.72 35.40
CA SER A 547 -22.45 -31.93 34.51
C SER A 547 -22.46 -33.23 33.66
N THR A 548 -22.51 -33.08 32.33
CA THR A 548 -22.15 -34.16 31.39
C THR A 548 -21.28 -33.69 30.22
N LYS A 549 -19.97 -33.83 30.42
CA LYS A 549 -18.91 -34.27 29.47
C LYS A 549 -19.08 -33.94 27.97
N THR A 550 -18.16 -33.09 27.48
CA THR A 550 -17.51 -33.14 26.15
C THR A 550 -18.35 -33.61 24.95
N GLN A 551 -18.79 -32.65 24.13
CA GLN A 551 -19.44 -32.91 22.84
C GLN A 551 -18.53 -33.70 21.88
N VAL A 552 -18.95 -34.92 21.53
CA VAL A 552 -18.37 -35.68 20.42
C VAL A 552 -19.06 -35.24 19.11
N LYS A 553 -18.27 -35.02 18.06
CA LYS A 553 -18.78 -34.58 16.73
C LYS A 553 -19.95 -35.44 16.24
N PRO A 554 -21.00 -34.85 15.62
CA PRO A 554 -22.17 -35.59 15.19
C PRO A 554 -21.83 -36.63 14.11
N ARG A 555 -22.04 -37.91 14.41
CA ARG A 555 -21.93 -38.99 13.42
C ARG A 555 -23.12 -38.92 12.44
N LYS A 556 -22.83 -38.87 11.14
CA LYS A 556 -23.85 -38.94 10.07
C LYS A 556 -24.76 -40.17 10.28
N LYS A 557 -26.08 -39.96 10.30
CA LYS A 557 -27.07 -41.06 10.35
C LYS A 557 -26.90 -41.94 9.09
N ARG A 558 -26.60 -43.23 9.28
CA ARG A 558 -26.59 -44.21 8.17
C ARG A 558 -28.03 -44.50 7.74
N LYS A 559 -28.29 -44.54 6.44
CA LYS A 559 -29.57 -45.03 5.90
C LYS A 559 -29.77 -46.49 6.34
N ILE A 560 -30.99 -46.81 6.81
CA ILE A 560 -31.38 -48.18 7.15
C ILE A 560 -31.33 -49.02 5.87
N ARG A 561 -30.56 -50.12 5.89
CA ARG A 561 -30.59 -51.13 4.83
C ARG A 561 -31.45 -52.29 5.31
N LEU A 562 -32.43 -52.71 4.50
CA LEU A 562 -33.10 -53.99 4.70
C LEU A 562 -32.08 -55.14 4.59
N PRO A 563 -32.30 -56.28 5.27
CA PRO A 563 -31.51 -57.48 5.06
C PRO A 563 -31.57 -57.94 3.60
N LYS A 564 -30.43 -58.35 3.03
CA LYS A 564 -30.42 -59.07 1.74
C LYS A 564 -31.10 -60.43 1.97
N GLY A 565 -32.22 -60.67 1.29
CA GLY A 565 -33.04 -61.89 1.45
C GLY A 565 -34.54 -61.62 1.59
N GLY A 566 -34.95 -60.38 1.86
CA GLY A 566 -36.36 -60.04 2.10
C GLY A 566 -36.84 -60.39 3.51
N ILE A 567 -38.08 -60.01 3.82
CA ILE A 567 -38.75 -60.38 5.06
C ILE A 567 -39.70 -61.54 4.69
N ASP A 568 -39.38 -62.74 5.17
CA ASP A 568 -40.25 -63.92 5.06
C ASP A 568 -41.54 -63.66 5.88
N PRO A 569 -42.71 -63.51 5.23
CA PRO A 569 -43.94 -63.12 5.91
C PRO A 569 -44.49 -64.21 6.85
N THR A 570 -43.97 -65.44 6.79
CA THR A 570 -44.39 -66.54 7.67
C THR A 570 -43.71 -66.51 9.05
N LYS A 571 -42.56 -65.82 9.17
CA LYS A 571 -41.84 -65.67 10.45
C LYS A 571 -42.29 -64.44 11.22
N LYS A 572 -43.13 -64.66 12.24
CA LYS A 572 -43.48 -63.63 13.23
C LYS A 572 -42.20 -63.07 13.88
N PRO A 573 -42.00 -61.74 13.94
CA PRO A 573 -40.88 -61.15 14.67
C PRO A 573 -40.90 -61.54 16.15
N ASP A 574 -39.72 -61.68 16.75
CA ASP A 574 -39.54 -61.89 18.19
C ASP A 574 -40.35 -60.85 19.01
N PRO A 575 -41.32 -61.27 19.83
CA PRO A 575 -42.18 -60.34 20.59
C PRO A 575 -41.40 -59.56 21.65
N GLU A 576 -40.22 -60.02 22.08
CA GLU A 576 -39.36 -59.32 23.03
C GLU A 576 -38.36 -58.38 22.33
N ARG A 577 -38.48 -58.18 21.01
CA ARG A 577 -37.54 -57.36 20.22
C ARG A 577 -37.53 -55.88 20.61
N TRP A 578 -38.58 -55.37 21.25
CA TRP A 578 -38.66 -54.01 21.77
C TRP A 578 -37.97 -53.84 23.14
N LEU A 579 -37.79 -54.93 23.90
CA LEU A 579 -37.10 -54.91 25.18
C LEU A 579 -35.58 -54.73 25.00
N PRO A 580 -34.87 -54.12 25.96
CA PRO A 580 -33.41 -54.12 25.98
C PRO A 580 -32.88 -55.55 25.90
N LEU A 581 -31.74 -55.76 25.22
CA LEU A 581 -31.22 -57.12 24.94
C LEU A 581 -30.94 -57.95 26.20
N ARG A 582 -30.81 -57.33 27.38
CA ARG A 582 -30.59 -57.98 28.67
C ARG A 582 -31.85 -58.60 29.28
N ASP A 583 -33.01 -58.08 28.91
CA ASP A 583 -34.30 -58.39 29.55
C ASP A 583 -35.13 -59.35 28.68
N ARG A 584 -34.52 -59.86 27.61
CA ARG A 584 -35.10 -60.89 26.73
C ARG A 584 -34.78 -62.27 27.25
N SER A 585 -35.74 -63.18 27.15
CA SER A 585 -35.62 -64.63 27.40
C SER A 585 -34.42 -65.28 26.68
N THR A 586 -34.02 -64.74 25.53
CA THR A 586 -32.86 -65.21 24.75
C THR A 586 -31.50 -64.74 25.27
N TYR A 587 -31.46 -63.86 26.28
CA TYR A 587 -30.22 -63.31 26.82
C TYR A 587 -29.44 -64.33 27.66
N LYS A 588 -28.19 -64.58 27.28
CA LYS A 588 -27.23 -65.35 28.10
C LYS A 588 -26.03 -64.47 28.44
N PRO A 589 -25.85 -64.06 29.72
CA PRO A 589 -24.72 -63.20 30.11
C PRO A 589 -23.39 -63.93 29.90
N LYS A 590 -22.50 -63.31 29.13
CA LYS A 590 -21.17 -63.85 28.80
C LYS A 590 -20.12 -63.34 29.80
N GLY A 591 -19.44 -64.27 30.48
CA GLY A 591 -18.31 -63.98 31.37
C GLY A 591 -18.67 -63.88 32.86
N LYS A 592 -17.67 -64.10 33.73
CA LYS A 592 -17.85 -64.16 35.20
C LYS A 592 -18.40 -62.86 35.81
N LYS A 593 -18.04 -61.68 35.28
CA LYS A 593 -18.52 -60.38 35.79
C LYS A 593 -20.02 -60.16 35.59
N ASP A 594 -20.54 -60.45 34.39
CA ASP A 594 -21.95 -60.21 34.08
C ASP A 594 -22.86 -61.27 34.71
N LYS A 595 -22.38 -62.52 34.88
CA LYS A 595 -23.09 -63.52 35.70
C LYS A 595 -23.20 -63.14 37.18
N LYS A 596 -22.22 -62.41 37.74
CA LYS A 596 -22.29 -61.93 39.14
C LYS A 596 -23.33 -60.82 39.26
N LYS A 597 -23.28 -59.81 38.37
CA LYS A 597 -24.27 -58.73 38.32
C LYS A 597 -25.72 -59.18 38.09
N ALA A 598 -25.93 -60.27 37.36
CA ALA A 598 -27.27 -60.85 37.18
C ALA A 598 -27.81 -61.58 38.43
N ARG A 599 -26.93 -62.03 39.33
CA ARG A 599 -27.30 -62.61 40.64
C ARG A 599 -27.50 -61.54 41.72
N ASP A 600 -26.73 -60.46 41.66
CA ASP A 600 -26.83 -59.34 42.62
C ASP A 600 -28.12 -58.49 42.47
N LEU A 601 -29.02 -58.84 41.54
CA LEU A 601 -30.29 -58.14 41.26
C LEU A 601 -31.55 -58.93 41.68
N THR A 602 -31.43 -60.17 42.18
CA THR A 602 -32.55 -60.94 42.73
C THR A 602 -32.58 -60.80 44.25
N GLN A 603 -33.41 -59.88 44.74
CA GLN A 603 -33.57 -59.60 46.17
C GLN A 603 -34.46 -60.67 46.85
N GLY A 604 -33.86 -61.79 47.30
CA GLY A 604 -34.54 -62.77 48.16
C GLY A 604 -33.91 -64.17 48.24
N GLY A 605 -33.25 -64.48 49.36
CA GLY A 605 -32.80 -65.83 49.76
C GLY A 605 -31.52 -66.34 49.10
N ILE A 606 -30.63 -67.13 49.74
CA ILE A 606 -30.60 -67.75 51.10
C ILE A 606 -29.15 -67.65 51.65
N VAL A 607 -29.01 -67.67 52.98
CA VAL A 607 -27.74 -67.58 53.75
C VAL A 607 -26.88 -68.83 53.61
N ALA A 608 -25.55 -68.66 53.61
CA ALA A 608 -24.57 -69.65 54.08
C ALA A 608 -23.30 -68.93 54.56
N ASP A 609 -22.89 -69.18 55.82
CA ASP A 609 -21.77 -68.52 56.49
C ASP A 609 -20.39 -68.99 56.02
N LYS A 610 -19.37 -68.14 56.22
CA LYS A 610 -18.10 -68.49 56.91
C LYS A 610 -17.09 -67.34 57.02
N ASP A 611 -16.79 -66.98 58.27
CA ASP A 611 -15.48 -66.85 58.93
C ASP A 611 -14.25 -66.29 58.18
N GLY A 612 -13.42 -65.50 58.90
CA GLY A 612 -11.97 -65.49 58.67
C GLY A 612 -11.25 -64.13 58.70
N ASP A 613 -11.01 -63.64 59.91
CA ASP A 613 -9.78 -63.00 60.40
C ASP A 613 -9.11 -61.77 59.74
N THR A 614 -8.94 -60.80 60.63
CA THR A 614 -7.92 -59.76 60.77
C THR A 614 -6.46 -60.19 60.47
N GLU A 615 -5.62 -59.27 59.97
CA GLU A 615 -4.59 -58.56 60.78
C GLU A 615 -3.73 -57.55 59.97
N MET A 616 -2.82 -56.85 60.67
CA MET A 616 -2.08 -55.64 60.27
C MET A 616 -0.55 -55.85 60.10
N ILE A 617 0.16 -54.75 59.75
CA ILE A 617 1.60 -54.47 59.96
C ILE A 617 2.64 -55.00 58.93
N GLY A 618 3.14 -54.08 58.08
CA GLY A 618 4.49 -53.49 58.13
C GLY A 618 5.79 -54.32 58.05
N GLY A 619 6.79 -53.80 57.30
CA GLY A 619 8.20 -53.78 57.78
C GLY A 619 9.32 -54.50 57.00
N ASN A 620 9.87 -53.84 55.97
CA ASN A 620 11.31 -53.77 55.58
C ASN A 620 12.36 -54.90 55.82
N THR A 621 12.91 -55.40 54.69
CA THR A 621 14.36 -55.49 54.31
C THR A 621 15.35 -56.53 54.91
N VAL A 622 16.32 -56.93 54.03
CA VAL A 622 17.69 -57.50 54.24
C VAL A 622 17.84 -59.05 54.17
N THR A 623 18.87 -59.70 53.55
CA THR A 623 19.60 -59.51 52.25
C THR A 623 20.41 -60.80 51.86
N LYS A 624 20.64 -61.05 50.55
CA LYS A 624 21.73 -61.92 49.95
C LYS A 624 21.61 -63.45 50.19
N VAL A 625 22.22 -64.38 49.41
CA VAL A 625 23.46 -64.40 48.58
C VAL A 625 23.24 -65.06 47.18
N ALA A 626 24.17 -64.85 46.24
CA ALA A 626 24.23 -65.33 44.83
C ALA A 626 25.05 -66.67 44.71
N PRO A 627 25.63 -67.12 43.56
CA PRO A 627 25.56 -66.73 42.14
C PRO A 627 25.09 -67.89 41.21
N GLN A 628 24.84 -67.77 39.90
CA GLN A 628 25.65 -67.23 38.77
C GLN A 628 24.69 -66.95 37.55
N ALA A 629 25.06 -66.48 36.34
CA ALA A 629 26.34 -66.14 35.71
C ALA A 629 26.24 -64.91 34.74
N SER A 630 26.57 -65.09 33.46
CA SER A 630 26.86 -64.09 32.40
C SER A 630 25.92 -64.21 31.17
N ALA A 631 25.72 -63.20 30.30
CA ALA A 631 26.06 -61.76 30.34
C ALA A 631 25.32 -60.96 29.23
N ALA A 632 25.31 -59.61 29.38
CA ALA A 632 25.20 -58.56 28.35
C ALA A 632 23.93 -58.45 27.46
N ALA A 633 23.39 -57.26 27.15
CA ALA A 633 23.60 -55.92 27.71
C ALA A 633 22.35 -55.03 27.46
N LYS A 634 22.15 -54.01 28.30
CA LYS A 634 21.19 -52.91 28.12
C LYS A 634 21.91 -51.61 28.45
N ASN A 635 21.59 -50.52 27.75
CA ASN A 635 21.93 -49.19 28.23
C ASN A 635 20.73 -48.23 28.11
N LYS A 636 20.59 -47.32 29.09
CA LYS A 636 19.41 -46.44 29.26
C LYS A 636 19.79 -45.20 30.08
N GLY A 637 19.38 -44.01 29.65
CA GLY A 637 19.62 -42.71 30.35
C GLY A 637 20.14 -41.64 29.38
N LYS A 638 19.98 -40.33 29.59
CA LYS A 638 19.52 -39.50 30.73
C LYS A 638 18.50 -38.44 30.20
N LYS A 639 17.53 -37.85 30.92
CA LYS A 639 17.38 -37.20 32.26
C LYS A 639 17.51 -35.65 32.18
N LYS A 640 16.62 -34.95 32.90
CA LYS A 640 16.30 -33.50 32.84
C LYS A 640 17.38 -32.55 33.43
N GLY A 641 17.45 -31.31 32.90
CA GLY A 641 17.22 -30.09 33.70
C GLY A 641 18.39 -29.20 34.18
N GLY A 642 18.60 -28.06 33.48
CA GLY A 642 18.81 -26.68 33.98
C GLY A 642 19.94 -26.27 34.95
N LYS A 643 20.69 -25.20 34.62
CA LYS A 643 20.77 -23.91 35.38
C LYS A 643 21.63 -22.84 34.68
N ARG A 644 21.48 -21.59 35.12
CA ARG A 644 22.24 -20.36 34.77
C ARG A 644 23.76 -20.53 34.65
N LYS A 645 24.36 -19.80 33.72
CA LYS A 645 25.20 -18.63 34.05
C LYS A 645 24.59 -17.40 33.37
#